data_AF-A0A388KTW9-F1
#
_entry.id   AF-A0A388KTW9-F1
#
_cell.length_a   1.000
_cell.length_b   1.000
_cell.length_c   1.000
_cell.angle_alpha   90.00
_cell.angle_beta   90.00
_cell.angle_gamma   90.00
#
_symmetry.space_group_name_H-M   'P 1'
#
loop_
_entity.id
_entity.type
_entity.pdbx_description
1 polymer ?
#
loop_
_entity_poly.entity_id
_entity_poly.type
_entity_poly.pdbx_seq_one_letter_code
_entity_poly.pdbx_strand_id
1 'polypeptide(L)'
;MPTRSFVNVAGVCHTSWASIESRPAVGSAEANLRGKIAIVRGRDPFLSRSCLSGGYADAHCQMAIQSIISSPASLSCCRHAYRLIASSLPRIGGFAAGKASKSVVDGSRVDTGDLFGLCSHRLLPSSPSPSPSSSSSSSSSSSSSSSSSSSSSSSSLWSSSCCGSLPGAARAAPLRRGHSAEGQVVMRAMRDMVAICRQPSRSRRSRSRRGLSWTFKTAAMAIPMGASAPADKEKDGVKGGMENEVRREAKKLKPGEALGPEYTEGSNFYQNDDRRAGVLLHPTSLPGPHGSGDFGPGAFAFIDWLKSTGCSIWQILPLVPPGRKSGEDGSPYAGQDANCGNTLLISLEKLVQYGLLEESELPPPLPVKRIDFEALAALKDPLIEKAAARVLSSDGPLSLKDEYEAFRASPNVSGWLENAALFAAIDHDYGWNTEFWWDWPAEFRDRQPAALDAIRRSKKEFIDRFCAQQFLFQKQWDEVHKYANEAGITIMGDMPIYVGGHSADVWAHRYLFSLDPETGAPVSVSGAPPDAFSTTGQRWGSPLYDWSAMAEDNYSWWIQRMRRGFQLYDEYRIDHFRAFAGYWSIPAKDETAIGGTWKKGPGMDFFTAVGIALGGGVSKKIVAEDLGVITPDVVDLRKDIDAPGMAVLQFAFGSDSRNYHLPHNHETNQAVYPGTHDHDTVLGWYQSAEQWERERAAQYLHFDGNDEKEDNVPWAFIRASLASVARIVIVAMQDVMGLDNSARMNMPGVKSGNWGWRMGERDIFEKTLSQEAKMFRDLVKMYNRLPPSHPAAKEEEGEAATDSTEEEERLEETSAAAAAAAEAEAEAEEEEEEEEEEEEEEGPVPILQGDALSGVGASERSGTTSDLQ
;
A
#
# COMPACT_ATOMS: atom_id res chain seq x y z
N MET A 1 5.31 -29.64 -49.46
CA MET A 1 6.19 -30.26 -50.49
C MET A 1 5.42 -31.39 -51.16
N PRO A 2 5.75 -31.87 -52.38
CA PRO A 2 6.91 -31.54 -53.27
C PRO A 2 6.54 -30.47 -54.34
N THR A 3 7.38 -29.98 -55.28
CA THR A 3 8.85 -29.83 -55.48
C THR A 3 9.12 -28.92 -56.69
N ARG A 4 10.20 -28.11 -56.68
CA ARG A 4 11.04 -27.67 -57.85
C ARG A 4 10.35 -26.88 -59.01
N SER A 5 10.98 -26.00 -59.79
CA SER A 5 12.33 -25.39 -59.79
C SER A 5 12.32 -24.08 -60.61
N PHE A 6 13.39 -23.28 -60.54
CA PHE A 6 13.66 -22.12 -61.42
C PHE A 6 13.73 -22.48 -62.92
N VAL A 7 13.28 -21.59 -63.82
CA VAL A 7 14.03 -21.12 -65.02
C VAL A 7 13.73 -19.63 -65.28
N ASN A 8 14.72 -18.97 -65.88
CA ASN A 8 15.03 -17.54 -65.94
C ASN A 8 14.62 -16.87 -67.28
N VAL A 9 14.81 -15.54 -67.36
CA VAL A 9 15.07 -14.70 -68.57
C VAL A 9 13.91 -14.21 -69.49
N ALA A 10 13.69 -12.89 -69.37
CA ALA A 10 13.32 -11.81 -70.31
C ALA A 10 12.95 -12.05 -71.80
N GLY A 11 11.99 -11.24 -72.25
CA GLY A 11 11.77 -10.79 -73.63
C GLY A 11 11.21 -9.36 -73.65
N VAL A 12 11.63 -8.51 -74.60
CA VAL A 12 11.29 -7.07 -74.71
C VAL A 12 10.47 -6.82 -75.98
N CYS A 13 9.92 -5.61 -76.16
CA CYS A 13 9.20 -5.10 -77.36
C CYS A 13 7.72 -5.56 -77.50
N HIS A 14 6.78 -4.77 -78.04
CA HIS A 14 6.64 -3.31 -78.21
C HIS A 14 5.21 -2.99 -78.73
N THR A 15 4.53 -1.92 -78.26
CA THR A 15 3.46 -1.13 -78.97
C THR A 15 2.18 -1.83 -79.53
N SER A 16 0.99 -1.20 -79.73
CA SER A 16 0.31 0.01 -79.19
C SER A 16 -1.07 0.26 -79.88
N TRP A 17 -1.81 1.32 -79.47
CA TRP A 17 -3.02 1.93 -80.10
C TRP A 17 -4.35 1.17 -79.92
N ALA A 18 -5.54 1.79 -79.85
CA ALA A 18 -5.98 3.21 -79.80
C ALA A 18 -7.33 3.30 -79.01
N SER A 19 -7.62 4.31 -78.16
CA SER A 19 -8.15 5.68 -78.45
C SER A 19 -9.54 5.65 -79.12
N ILE A 20 -10.59 6.38 -78.69
CA ILE A 20 -10.82 7.85 -78.65
C ILE A 20 -12.09 8.10 -77.80
N GLU A 21 -12.29 9.14 -76.98
CA GLU A 21 -11.36 10.08 -76.32
C GLU A 21 -11.86 10.38 -74.86
N SER A 22 -12.24 11.55 -74.31
CA SER A 22 -12.33 12.96 -74.72
C SER A 22 -11.93 13.93 -73.57
N ARG A 23 -11.97 15.26 -73.78
CA ARG A 23 -11.30 16.27 -72.92
C ARG A 23 -11.96 17.67 -72.98
N PRO A 24 -11.55 18.70 -72.20
CA PRO A 24 -10.18 19.19 -71.87
C PRO A 24 -9.83 19.03 -70.36
N ALA A 25 -8.83 19.65 -69.70
CA ALA A 25 -8.02 20.84 -70.03
C ALA A 25 -6.58 20.88 -69.40
N VAL A 26 -6.15 22.09 -69.01
CA VAL A 26 -4.84 22.60 -68.58
C VAL A 26 -4.81 22.79 -67.04
N GLY A 27 -3.70 22.72 -66.28
CA GLY A 27 -2.27 22.58 -66.66
C GLY A 27 -1.32 22.32 -65.48
N SER A 28 -0.01 22.41 -65.73
CA SER A 28 1.15 21.96 -64.92
C SER A 28 1.58 22.95 -63.79
N ALA A 29 2.58 22.71 -62.92
CA ALA A 29 3.82 21.93 -63.04
C ALA A 29 4.46 21.42 -61.72
N GLU A 30 5.62 20.77 -61.86
CA GLU A 30 6.33 19.94 -60.86
C GLU A 30 7.58 20.61 -60.21
N ALA A 31 8.27 19.82 -59.36
CA ALA A 31 9.74 19.64 -59.34
C ALA A 31 10.64 20.36 -58.29
N ASN A 32 10.98 19.57 -57.25
CA ASN A 32 12.34 19.05 -56.96
C ASN A 32 13.40 19.77 -56.07
N LEU A 33 13.86 18.98 -55.08
CA LEU A 33 15.24 18.66 -54.66
C LEU A 33 16.11 19.62 -53.79
N ARG A 34 16.46 19.07 -52.61
CA ARG A 34 17.78 19.05 -51.94
C ARG A 34 18.51 20.36 -51.58
N GLY A 35 18.78 20.54 -50.28
CA GLY A 35 19.84 21.40 -49.74
C GLY A 35 20.21 21.02 -48.29
N LYS A 36 21.47 21.19 -47.87
CA LYS A 36 21.98 20.81 -46.54
C LYS A 36 22.83 21.95 -45.91
N ILE A 37 22.67 22.12 -44.58
CA ILE A 37 23.72 22.52 -43.60
C ILE A 37 24.17 24.01 -43.52
N ALA A 38 24.55 24.40 -42.27
CA ALA A 38 25.39 25.53 -41.81
C ALA A 38 24.82 26.97 -41.62
N ILE A 39 24.42 27.23 -40.36
CA ILE A 39 24.99 28.24 -39.42
C ILE A 39 25.84 29.41 -40.00
N VAL A 40 25.50 30.67 -39.64
CA VAL A 40 26.41 31.69 -39.05
C VAL A 40 25.61 32.89 -38.47
N ARG A 41 26.22 33.66 -37.53
CA ARG A 41 25.63 34.82 -36.81
C ARG A 41 25.93 36.18 -37.46
N GLY A 42 25.11 37.22 -37.21
CA GLY A 42 25.65 38.59 -37.09
C GLY A 42 24.73 39.82 -37.28
N ARG A 43 24.38 40.50 -36.18
CA ARG A 43 24.26 41.97 -35.97
C ARG A 43 23.37 42.86 -36.88
N ASP A 44 22.34 43.47 -36.27
CA ASP A 44 22.23 44.91 -35.88
C ASP A 44 22.62 46.06 -36.85
N PRO A 45 22.06 47.30 -36.69
CA PRO A 45 20.86 47.74 -35.94
C PRO A 45 20.03 48.89 -36.61
N PHE A 46 19.20 49.58 -35.80
CA PHE A 46 18.87 51.04 -35.80
C PHE A 46 17.49 51.59 -36.25
N LEU A 47 16.99 52.54 -35.41
CA LEU A 47 16.10 53.69 -35.68
C LEU A 47 14.60 53.43 -36.03
N SER A 48 13.62 54.25 -35.64
CA SER A 48 13.57 55.35 -34.64
C SER A 48 12.12 55.83 -34.36
N ARG A 49 11.95 56.76 -33.39
CA ARG A 49 10.85 57.77 -33.25
C ARG A 49 9.41 57.23 -33.04
N SER A 50 8.77 57.37 -31.86
CA SER A 50 8.36 58.55 -31.07
C SER A 50 7.07 59.26 -31.55
N CYS A 51 6.04 59.34 -30.70
CA CYS A 51 5.21 60.55 -30.43
C CYS A 51 4.04 60.29 -29.45
N LEU A 52 3.84 61.23 -28.50
CA LEU A 52 2.53 61.73 -27.95
C LEU A 52 1.54 60.76 -27.25
N SER A 53 0.69 61.14 -26.27
CA SER A 53 0.62 62.34 -25.39
C SER A 53 -0.49 62.18 -24.30
N GLY A 54 -0.33 62.82 -23.12
CA GLY A 54 -1.34 62.89 -22.03
C GLY A 54 -1.20 61.81 -20.95
N GLY A 55 -1.35 62.04 -19.63
CA GLY A 55 -1.80 63.23 -18.87
C GLY A 55 -3.33 63.32 -18.80
N TYR A 56 -4.02 63.48 -17.66
CA TYR A 56 -3.70 63.96 -16.29
C TYR A 56 -4.66 63.26 -15.27
N ALA A 57 -4.52 63.21 -13.92
CA ALA A 57 -3.50 63.70 -12.99
C ALA A 57 -3.22 62.73 -11.80
N ASP A 58 -3.55 63.10 -10.55
CA ASP A 58 -2.64 62.96 -9.39
C ASP A 58 -3.31 63.28 -8.00
N ALA A 59 -2.51 63.29 -6.92
CA ALA A 59 -2.69 63.85 -5.57
C ALA A 59 -3.43 63.02 -4.48
N HIS A 60 -3.01 63.00 -3.20
CA HIS A 60 -1.68 63.22 -2.57
C HIS A 60 -1.65 62.72 -1.09
N CYS A 61 -0.46 62.37 -0.58
CA CYS A 61 0.23 62.70 0.72
C CYS A 61 -0.54 63.21 1.99
N GLN A 62 0.01 63.37 3.22
CA GLN A 62 1.33 63.24 3.92
C GLN A 62 1.07 63.23 5.47
N MET A 63 1.98 63.15 6.48
CA MET A 63 3.41 62.85 6.70
C MET A 63 3.59 62.34 8.18
N ALA A 64 4.79 62.00 8.70
CA ALA A 64 5.60 62.78 9.68
C ALA A 64 5.74 62.10 11.07
N ILE A 65 6.83 62.18 11.85
CA ILE A 65 8.25 62.57 11.58
C ILE A 65 9.19 62.06 12.71
N GLN A 66 10.44 61.69 12.37
CA GLN A 66 11.64 61.50 13.27
C GLN A 66 11.56 60.52 14.48
N SER A 67 12.63 60.19 15.23
CA SER A 67 14.03 59.78 14.93
C SER A 67 14.81 59.58 16.28
N ILE A 68 16.08 59.12 16.22
CA ILE A 68 17.16 59.30 17.23
C ILE A 68 17.33 58.27 18.41
N ILE A 69 18.44 57.51 18.30
CA ILE A 69 19.42 57.05 19.32
C ILE A 69 19.25 55.75 20.18
N SER A 70 20.28 54.89 20.01
CA SER A 70 21.00 53.99 20.94
C SER A 70 20.41 52.70 21.58
N SER A 71 21.02 51.60 21.14
CA SER A 71 21.42 50.38 21.89
C SER A 71 22.55 50.70 22.93
N PRO A 72 23.14 49.78 23.74
CA PRO A 72 23.08 48.30 23.70
C PRO A 72 23.06 47.57 25.08
N ALA A 73 23.32 46.25 25.02
CA ALA A 73 23.88 45.37 26.07
C ALA A 73 22.99 45.07 27.31
N SER A 74 22.68 43.84 27.74
CA SER A 74 23.34 42.50 27.74
C SER A 74 24.09 42.14 29.03
N LEU A 75 24.22 40.82 29.24
CA LEU A 75 24.81 40.13 30.40
C LEU A 75 23.97 40.22 31.70
N SER A 76 23.99 39.27 32.64
CA SER A 76 24.18 37.80 32.69
C SER A 76 24.61 37.46 34.13
N CYS A 77 23.89 36.55 34.78
CA CYS A 77 24.36 35.62 35.82
C CYS A 77 25.13 36.15 37.07
N CYS A 78 24.48 36.06 38.24
CA CYS A 78 25.03 35.47 39.47
C CYS A 78 23.88 35.26 40.50
N ARG A 79 23.60 34.03 40.98
CA ARG A 79 24.24 33.25 42.08
C ARG A 79 23.74 33.60 43.50
N HIS A 80 23.13 32.60 44.16
CA HIS A 80 23.16 32.32 45.62
C HIS A 80 22.54 33.36 46.60
N ALA A 81 22.03 33.01 47.80
CA ALA A 81 21.55 31.73 48.35
C ALA A 81 20.78 31.93 49.69
N TYR A 82 19.85 31.00 49.97
CA TYR A 82 19.46 30.46 51.30
C TYR A 82 18.49 31.20 52.28
N ARG A 83 17.39 30.48 52.56
CA ARG A 83 16.63 30.28 53.84
C ARG A 83 15.80 31.40 54.50
N LEU A 84 14.50 31.11 54.66
CA LEU A 84 13.75 30.80 55.93
C LEU A 84 12.33 30.29 55.51
N ILE A 85 11.92 29.04 55.73
CA ILE A 85 11.20 28.41 56.88
C ILE A 85 9.64 28.52 56.84
N ALA A 86 8.95 27.38 57.06
CA ALA A 86 7.50 27.16 57.38
C ALA A 86 6.45 27.58 56.31
N SER A 87 5.74 26.66 55.64
CA SER A 87 4.47 25.94 56.02
C SER A 87 3.20 26.82 55.92
N SER A 88 2.02 26.35 55.51
CA SER A 88 1.37 25.05 55.80
C SER A 88 0.37 24.56 54.72
N LEU A 89 -0.02 23.27 54.81
CA LEU A 89 -1.16 22.65 54.09
C LEU A 89 -2.34 22.37 55.05
N PRO A 90 -3.61 22.37 54.57
CA PRO A 90 -4.77 21.84 55.31
C PRO A 90 -4.79 20.31 55.47
N ARG A 91 -5.68 19.80 56.34
CA ARG A 91 -5.69 18.44 56.95
C ARG A 91 -7.07 18.10 57.56
N ILE A 92 -7.48 16.84 57.79
CA ILE A 92 -7.01 15.49 57.38
C ILE A 92 -8.08 14.43 57.72
N GLY A 93 -8.19 13.33 56.96
CA GLY A 93 -8.90 12.11 57.42
C GLY A 93 -9.15 11.05 56.32
N GLY A 94 -8.81 9.76 56.48
CA GLY A 94 -7.92 9.16 57.50
C GLY A 94 -7.95 7.61 57.54
N PHE A 95 -6.80 6.98 57.86
CA PHE A 95 -6.60 5.55 58.25
C PHE A 95 -6.97 4.48 57.17
N ALA A 96 -6.49 3.22 57.12
CA ALA A 96 -5.35 2.43 57.68
C ALA A 96 -5.40 1.02 57.03
N ALA A 97 -4.48 0.04 57.09
CA ALA A 97 -3.02 -0.16 57.33
C ALA A 97 -2.74 -1.66 56.97
N GLY A 98 -1.54 -2.28 56.91
CA GLY A 98 -0.13 -1.97 57.21
C GLY A 98 0.69 -3.29 57.29
N LYS A 99 1.96 -3.27 57.77
CA LYS A 99 2.94 -4.40 57.89
C LYS A 99 3.57 -4.89 56.55
N ALA A 100 4.84 -5.31 56.46
CA ALA A 100 5.99 -5.28 57.41
C ALA A 100 7.37 -5.38 56.69
N SER A 101 8.46 -5.13 57.45
CA SER A 101 9.89 -5.54 57.28
C SER A 101 10.32 -6.19 55.94
N LYS A 102 11.30 -5.71 55.16
CA LYS A 102 12.64 -5.15 55.45
C LYS A 102 13.64 -6.13 56.13
N SER A 103 14.65 -6.58 55.39
CA SER A 103 15.99 -6.99 55.90
C SER A 103 17.06 -6.74 54.81
N VAL A 104 18.30 -6.44 55.22
CA VAL A 104 19.43 -6.06 54.33
C VAL A 104 20.77 -6.48 54.94
N VAL A 105 21.58 -7.22 54.19
CA VAL A 105 23.07 -7.39 54.25
C VAL A 105 23.44 -7.88 52.83
N ASP A 106 24.30 -7.29 51.98
CA ASP A 106 25.68 -6.75 52.07
C ASP A 106 26.78 -7.83 52.18
N GLY A 107 27.95 -7.63 51.53
CA GLY A 107 29.13 -8.52 51.68
C GLY A 107 29.90 -8.97 50.40
N SER A 108 31.00 -8.27 50.09
CA SER A 108 32.30 -8.79 49.59
C SER A 108 32.42 -9.89 48.49
N ARG A 109 32.68 -9.46 47.24
CA ARG A 109 33.99 -9.44 46.52
C ARG A 109 35.00 -10.64 46.64
N VAL A 110 35.62 -10.99 45.49
CA VAL A 110 36.87 -11.82 45.27
C VAL A 110 36.67 -13.34 45.44
N ASP A 111 36.99 -14.23 44.47
CA ASP A 111 38.35 -14.53 43.95
C ASP A 111 38.40 -15.10 42.51
N THR A 112 39.61 -15.45 42.05
CA THR A 112 39.98 -15.96 40.72
C THR A 112 40.46 -17.42 40.75
N GLY A 113 40.33 -18.16 39.65
CA GLY A 113 40.94 -19.50 39.52
C GLY A 113 40.63 -20.23 38.21
N ASP A 114 41.62 -20.32 37.32
CA ASP A 114 41.66 -21.28 36.20
C ASP A 114 41.83 -22.73 36.71
N LEU A 115 41.40 -23.73 35.93
CA LEU A 115 42.24 -24.89 35.59
C LEU A 115 41.67 -25.76 34.45
N PHE A 116 42.56 -26.56 33.84
CA PHE A 116 42.34 -27.34 32.62
C PHE A 116 41.65 -28.69 32.83
N GLY A 117 40.98 -29.21 31.79
CA GLY A 117 40.36 -30.54 31.78
C GLY A 117 40.19 -31.17 30.39
N LEU A 118 41.30 -31.43 29.66
CA LEU A 118 41.27 -32.17 28.38
C LEU A 118 41.35 -33.69 28.58
N CYS A 119 40.42 -34.47 28.01
CA CYS A 119 40.71 -35.82 27.52
C CYS A 119 39.67 -36.33 26.49
N SER A 120 40.09 -37.23 25.59
CA SER A 120 39.33 -37.66 24.39
C SER A 120 39.02 -39.17 24.40
N HIS A 121 37.87 -39.60 23.85
CA HIS A 121 37.79 -40.45 22.63
C HIS A 121 36.44 -41.17 22.39
N ARG A 122 36.05 -41.26 21.10
CA ARG A 122 35.34 -42.36 20.37
C ARG A 122 34.02 -42.90 20.97
N LEU A 123 32.96 -43.15 20.18
CA LEU A 123 32.92 -44.06 19.02
C LEU A 123 31.82 -43.69 18.00
N LEU A 124 32.01 -44.11 16.75
CA LEU A 124 30.95 -44.31 15.73
C LEU A 124 30.47 -45.78 15.83
N PRO A 125 29.24 -46.14 15.37
CA PRO A 125 29.14 -46.58 13.96
C PRO A 125 27.79 -46.34 13.22
N SER A 126 27.91 -46.23 11.89
CA SER A 126 27.00 -46.74 10.82
C SER A 126 25.48 -46.51 10.82
N SER A 127 25.00 -45.97 9.70
CA SER A 127 23.64 -46.11 9.12
C SER A 127 23.22 -47.57 8.89
N PRO A 128 21.93 -47.85 8.64
CA PRO A 128 21.51 -48.06 7.24
C PRO A 128 20.09 -47.59 6.87
N SER A 129 19.87 -47.36 5.58
CA SER A 129 18.53 -47.28 4.94
C SER A 129 18.00 -48.68 4.61
N PRO A 130 16.67 -48.85 4.46
CA PRO A 130 16.19 -49.52 3.24
C PRO A 130 14.93 -48.90 2.61
N SER A 131 14.74 -49.19 1.32
CA SER A 131 13.58 -48.80 0.49
C SER A 131 12.43 -49.84 0.61
N PRO A 132 11.21 -49.56 0.10
CA PRO A 132 10.00 -50.27 0.53
C PRO A 132 9.70 -51.58 -0.20
N SER A 133 8.81 -52.38 0.40
CA SER A 133 8.17 -53.56 -0.19
C SER A 133 6.65 -53.44 -0.16
N SER A 134 5.98 -53.92 -1.21
CA SER A 134 4.52 -53.90 -1.35
C SER A 134 3.84 -55.16 -0.79
N SER A 135 2.57 -55.03 -0.38
CA SER A 135 1.64 -56.15 -0.25
C SER A 135 0.21 -55.67 -0.48
N SER A 136 -0.64 -56.53 -1.07
CA SER A 136 -1.93 -56.16 -1.64
C SER A 136 -3.06 -57.12 -1.22
N SER A 137 -4.27 -56.61 -1.03
CA SER A 137 -5.51 -57.40 -1.03
C SER A 137 -6.70 -56.53 -1.47
N SER A 138 -7.51 -56.75 -2.51
CA SER A 138 -7.84 -57.86 -3.43
C SER A 138 -9.22 -58.53 -3.19
N SER A 139 -10.27 -57.98 -3.82
CA SER A 139 -11.58 -58.61 -4.08
C SER A 139 -12.37 -57.69 -5.03
N SER A 140 -12.46 -57.97 -6.34
CA SER A 140 -13.38 -58.92 -7.02
C SER A 140 -14.82 -58.37 -7.17
N SER A 141 -15.50 -58.48 -8.31
CA SER A 141 -15.12 -58.98 -9.67
C SER A 141 -16.27 -58.75 -10.67
N SER A 142 -15.99 -58.97 -11.97
CA SER A 142 -16.90 -59.53 -13.02
C SER A 142 -18.18 -58.77 -13.43
N SER A 143 -18.62 -58.75 -14.71
CA SER A 143 -17.95 -59.12 -15.99
C SER A 143 -18.86 -58.79 -17.21
N SER A 144 -18.26 -58.82 -18.40
CA SER A 144 -18.84 -59.33 -19.69
C SER A 144 -20.06 -58.64 -20.36
N SER A 145 -20.15 -58.52 -21.70
CA SER A 145 -19.16 -58.70 -22.80
C SER A 145 -19.76 -58.38 -24.19
N SER A 146 -18.90 -58.12 -25.19
CA SER A 146 -19.07 -58.40 -26.66
C SER A 146 -20.19 -57.62 -27.41
N SER A 147 -20.11 -57.25 -28.71
CA SER A 147 -19.37 -57.69 -29.92
C SER A 147 -19.25 -56.50 -30.92
N SER A 148 -18.47 -56.47 -32.03
CA SER A 148 -17.26 -57.18 -32.52
C SER A 148 -16.77 -56.51 -33.85
N SER A 149 -15.62 -56.94 -34.39
CA SER A 149 -15.15 -56.81 -35.81
C SER A 149 -14.92 -55.40 -36.42
N SER A 150 -13.82 -55.10 -37.14
CA SER A 150 -12.52 -55.77 -37.42
C SER A 150 -11.53 -54.71 -38.00
N SER A 151 -10.32 -54.93 -38.58
CA SER A 151 -9.52 -56.10 -39.02
C SER A 151 -8.06 -55.66 -39.32
N SER A 152 -7.13 -56.63 -39.50
CA SER A 152 -5.76 -56.49 -40.07
C SER A 152 -4.69 -55.78 -39.18
N SER A 153 -3.65 -56.42 -38.61
CA SER A 153 -2.52 -57.27 -39.13
C SER A 153 -1.26 -56.47 -39.54
N SER A 154 0.00 -56.85 -39.25
CA SER A 154 0.65 -57.79 -38.29
C SER A 154 2.20 -57.67 -38.36
N SER A 155 2.93 -57.80 -37.24
CA SER A 155 4.37 -58.23 -37.09
C SER A 155 5.53 -57.46 -37.80
N SER A 156 6.83 -57.54 -37.40
CA SER A 156 7.54 -57.70 -36.11
C SER A 156 9.09 -57.63 -36.30
N LEU A 157 9.87 -57.54 -35.20
CA LEU A 157 11.31 -57.88 -35.00
C LEU A 157 12.47 -56.85 -35.19
N TRP A 158 13.35 -56.87 -34.17
CA TRP A 158 14.83 -56.82 -34.17
C TRP A 158 15.68 -55.56 -34.51
N SER A 159 16.15 -54.93 -33.41
CA SER A 159 17.57 -54.75 -33.00
C SER A 159 18.67 -54.32 -33.98
N SER A 160 19.49 -53.35 -33.53
CA SER A 160 20.96 -53.38 -33.68
C SER A 160 21.68 -52.47 -32.69
N SER A 161 22.61 -53.03 -31.91
CA SER A 161 23.69 -52.31 -31.21
C SER A 161 24.98 -53.05 -31.50
N CYS A 162 26.07 -52.36 -31.83
CA CYS A 162 27.34 -53.04 -32.16
C CYS A 162 28.58 -52.15 -31.96
N CYS A 163 29.57 -52.69 -31.24
CA CYS A 163 30.97 -52.23 -31.10
C CYS A 163 31.21 -50.83 -30.45
N GLY A 164 32.29 -50.61 -29.69
CA GLY A 164 33.38 -51.54 -29.30
C GLY A 164 34.29 -50.95 -28.21
N SER A 165 35.21 -51.76 -27.68
CA SER A 165 35.95 -51.48 -26.44
C SER A 165 37.25 -50.65 -26.58
N LEU A 166 37.68 -50.11 -25.42
CA LEU A 166 39.04 -49.82 -24.91
C LEU A 166 40.26 -50.48 -25.62
N PRO A 167 41.54 -50.01 -25.40
CA PRO A 167 42.03 -48.94 -24.49
C PRO A 167 43.06 -47.94 -25.12
N GLY A 168 43.59 -46.99 -24.32
CA GLY A 168 44.76 -46.17 -24.68
C GLY A 168 45.47 -45.49 -23.49
N ALA A 169 46.79 -45.70 -23.35
CA ALA A 169 47.64 -45.18 -22.26
C ALA A 169 47.67 -43.62 -22.20
N ALA A 170 47.63 -42.94 -21.04
CA ALA A 170 48.40 -43.06 -19.79
C ALA A 170 49.84 -42.50 -19.86
N ARG A 171 50.01 -41.22 -19.46
CA ARG A 171 51.24 -40.54 -18.97
C ARG A 171 50.87 -39.12 -18.47
N ALA A 172 51.57 -38.45 -17.55
CA ALA A 172 52.33 -38.88 -16.36
C ALA A 172 52.82 -37.63 -15.57
N ALA A 173 52.41 -37.51 -14.31
CA ALA A 173 53.10 -36.83 -13.19
C ALA A 173 53.44 -35.30 -13.26
N PRO A 174 53.71 -34.62 -12.12
CA PRO A 174 53.87 -33.16 -12.05
C PRO A 174 55.29 -32.67 -11.69
N LEU A 175 55.56 -31.39 -12.02
CA LEU A 175 56.64 -30.56 -11.46
C LEU A 175 56.03 -29.18 -11.15
N ARG A 176 56.11 -28.54 -9.97
CA ARG A 176 57.11 -28.35 -8.88
C ARG A 176 57.66 -26.92 -8.86
N ARG A 177 57.18 -26.14 -7.88
CA ARG A 177 57.87 -25.15 -7.03
C ARG A 177 58.93 -24.19 -7.64
N GLY A 178 58.60 -22.89 -7.59
CA GLY A 178 59.47 -21.75 -7.22
C GLY A 178 58.53 -20.63 -6.72
N HIS A 179 58.73 -19.86 -5.63
CA HIS A 179 59.91 -19.14 -5.12
C HIS A 179 60.43 -18.08 -6.11
N SER A 180 60.61 -16.81 -5.76
CA SER A 180 60.28 -16.10 -4.49
C SER A 180 60.51 -14.58 -4.59
N ALA A 181 59.82 -13.81 -3.73
CA ALA A 181 60.23 -12.51 -3.14
C ALA A 181 60.36 -11.25 -4.03
N GLU A 182 60.06 -10.11 -3.40
CA GLU A 182 60.53 -8.71 -3.65
C GLU A 182 60.25 -8.05 -5.02
N GLY A 183 59.97 -6.74 -5.09
CA GLY A 183 59.79 -5.73 -4.04
C GLY A 183 59.67 -4.30 -4.61
N GLN A 184 59.45 -3.32 -3.71
CA GLN A 184 59.37 -1.86 -3.96
C GLN A 184 58.14 -1.41 -4.80
N VAL A 185 57.29 -0.46 -4.38
CA VAL A 185 57.49 0.91 -3.84
C VAL A 185 57.94 1.91 -4.91
N VAL A 186 56.95 2.62 -5.48
CA VAL A 186 57.15 3.97 -6.06
C VAL A 186 56.03 4.89 -5.56
N MET A 187 56.31 5.62 -4.49
CA MET A 187 55.59 6.83 -4.13
C MET A 187 56.34 8.02 -4.73
N ARG A 188 55.65 8.88 -5.49
CA ARG A 188 56.19 10.21 -5.82
C ARG A 188 55.07 11.24 -5.98
N ALA A 189 55.16 12.31 -5.21
CA ALA A 189 54.19 13.39 -5.17
C ALA A 189 54.87 14.73 -5.49
N MET A 190 54.11 15.63 -6.11
CA MET A 190 54.30 17.09 -6.16
C MET A 190 52.90 17.68 -6.46
N ARG A 191 52.32 18.65 -5.75
CA ARG A 191 52.82 19.87 -5.06
C ARG A 191 53.52 20.84 -6.02
N ASP A 192 53.16 22.13 -6.10
CA ASP A 192 52.15 22.93 -5.37
C ASP A 192 51.63 24.06 -6.29
N MET A 193 50.45 24.62 -5.99
CA MET A 193 50.33 26.08 -5.94
C MET A 193 49.16 26.56 -5.06
N VAL A 194 49.44 27.53 -4.18
CA VAL A 194 48.46 28.20 -3.31
C VAL A 194 48.52 29.70 -3.60
N ALA A 195 47.36 30.35 -3.72
CA ALA A 195 47.23 31.80 -3.69
C ALA A 195 45.93 32.20 -2.98
N ILE A 196 46.01 33.10 -2.00
CA ILE A 196 44.90 33.54 -1.15
C ILE A 196 44.69 35.04 -1.36
N CYS A 197 43.46 35.51 -1.63
CA CYS A 197 42.94 36.75 -1.03
C CYS A 197 41.47 37.12 -1.37
N ARG A 198 40.79 37.63 -0.33
CA ARG A 198 39.80 38.74 -0.32
C ARG A 198 38.43 38.57 -1.01
N GLN A 199 37.37 38.61 -0.20
CA GLN A 199 36.13 39.31 -0.55
C GLN A 199 36.34 40.84 -0.57
N PRO A 200 35.39 41.64 -1.08
CA PRO A 200 34.48 42.29 -0.12
C PRO A 200 33.02 42.52 -0.58
N SER A 201 32.16 42.72 0.43
CA SER A 201 31.01 43.64 0.47
C SER A 201 29.75 43.42 -0.40
N ARG A 202 28.61 43.51 0.31
CA ARG A 202 27.23 43.66 -0.18
C ARG A 202 27.07 44.78 -1.23
N SER A 203 26.17 44.58 -2.19
CA SER A 203 25.02 45.49 -2.32
C SER A 203 23.77 44.76 -2.86
N ARG A 204 22.59 45.14 -2.36
CA ARG A 204 21.28 44.74 -2.90
C ARG A 204 20.64 45.99 -3.49
N ARG A 205 20.23 45.97 -4.76
CA ARG A 205 19.29 46.98 -5.29
C ARG A 205 18.32 46.32 -6.26
N SER A 206 17.03 46.60 -6.07
CA SER A 206 15.92 45.91 -6.71
C SER A 206 15.12 46.81 -7.63
N ARG A 207 14.70 46.25 -8.78
CA ARG A 207 13.50 46.57 -9.58
C ARG A 207 13.39 45.45 -10.64
N SER A 208 12.31 44.67 -10.81
CA SER A 208 10.87 44.97 -10.96
C SER A 208 10.62 45.94 -12.12
N ARG A 209 9.87 45.61 -13.18
CA ARG A 209 8.87 44.52 -13.39
C ARG A 209 8.78 44.11 -14.88
N ARG A 210 8.06 42.99 -15.12
CA ARG A 210 7.19 42.59 -16.27
C ARG A 210 7.12 43.56 -17.48
N GLY A 211 7.04 43.14 -18.75
CA GLY A 211 6.80 41.80 -19.34
C GLY A 211 5.48 41.72 -20.12
N LEU A 212 5.54 41.52 -21.44
CA LEU A 212 4.51 41.09 -22.42
C LEU A 212 5.29 40.52 -23.63
N SER A 213 5.00 39.36 -24.22
CA SER A 213 3.74 38.86 -24.81
C SER A 213 3.35 39.54 -26.13
N TRP A 214 3.34 38.76 -27.22
CA TRP A 214 2.46 38.96 -28.38
C TRP A 214 2.08 37.59 -28.97
N THR A 215 0.81 37.46 -29.36
CA THR A 215 0.18 36.28 -29.97
C THR A 215 0.29 36.34 -31.50
N PHE A 216 0.12 35.23 -32.24
CA PHE A 216 -1.16 34.67 -32.74
C PHE A 216 -0.80 33.44 -33.63
N LYS A 217 -1.69 32.57 -34.15
CA LYS A 217 -3.14 32.66 -34.42
C LYS A 217 -3.73 31.24 -34.59
N THR A 218 -4.99 31.04 -34.20
CA THR A 218 -5.83 29.92 -34.67
C THR A 218 -7.17 30.51 -35.14
N ALA A 219 -7.77 29.95 -36.20
CA ALA A 219 -8.95 30.53 -36.85
C ALA A 219 -10.24 29.78 -36.45
N ALA A 220 -11.38 30.48 -36.53
CA ALA A 220 -12.70 29.91 -36.27
C ALA A 220 -13.76 30.45 -37.26
N MET A 221 -14.65 29.57 -37.70
CA MET A 221 -15.90 29.81 -38.45
C MET A 221 -16.80 28.57 -38.25
N ALA A 222 -18.12 28.59 -38.36
CA ALA A 222 -19.13 29.64 -38.14
C ALA A 222 -20.51 28.94 -38.01
N ILE A 223 -21.50 29.61 -37.40
CA ILE A 223 -22.82 29.03 -37.05
C ILE A 223 -23.88 29.32 -38.14
N PRO A 224 -24.93 28.49 -38.27
CA PRO A 224 -26.29 29.02 -38.48
C PRO A 224 -27.29 28.53 -37.40
N MET A 225 -28.32 29.34 -37.10
CA MET A 225 -29.27 29.13 -35.99
C MET A 225 -30.68 28.74 -36.46
N GLY A 226 -31.48 28.17 -35.56
CA GLY A 226 -32.93 28.01 -35.64
C GLY A 226 -33.58 28.19 -34.26
N ALA A 227 -34.81 28.72 -34.21
CA ALA A 227 -35.55 29.03 -32.97
C ALA A 227 -36.33 27.79 -32.44
N SER A 228 -36.96 27.78 -31.25
CA SER A 228 -37.40 28.87 -30.35
C SER A 228 -37.54 28.42 -28.88
N ALA A 229 -37.54 29.39 -27.94
CA ALA A 229 -37.93 29.16 -26.53
C ALA A 229 -39.45 29.21 -26.32
N PRO A 230 -39.96 28.70 -25.17
CA PRO A 230 -40.15 29.60 -24.02
C PRO A 230 -39.43 29.12 -22.75
N ALA A 231 -39.51 29.90 -21.68
CA ALA A 231 -38.89 29.62 -20.38
C ALA A 231 -39.96 29.38 -19.29
N ASP A 232 -39.60 28.63 -18.24
CA ASP A 232 -39.60 29.20 -16.89
C ASP A 232 -38.60 28.46 -15.96
N LYS A 233 -38.56 28.85 -14.68
CA LYS A 233 -37.67 28.36 -13.58
C LYS A 233 -37.85 26.83 -13.35
N GLU A 234 -36.93 26.08 -12.73
CA GLU A 234 -36.10 26.36 -11.54
C GLU A 234 -34.64 25.85 -11.64
N LYS A 235 -33.83 26.14 -10.61
CA LYS A 235 -32.43 25.68 -10.48
C LYS A 235 -32.07 25.35 -9.02
N ASP A 236 -32.21 24.09 -8.63
CA ASP A 236 -31.56 23.57 -7.43
C ASP A 236 -30.06 23.40 -7.68
N GLY A 237 -29.29 24.35 -7.15
CA GLY A 237 -27.84 24.38 -7.27
C GLY A 237 -27.16 23.51 -6.22
N VAL A 238 -27.07 22.20 -6.47
CA VAL A 238 -26.25 21.28 -5.65
C VAL A 238 -24.81 21.82 -5.58
N LYS A 239 -24.39 22.24 -4.39
CA LYS A 239 -22.99 22.55 -4.09
C LYS A 239 -22.35 21.34 -3.42
N GLY A 240 -21.38 20.73 -4.09
CA GLY A 240 -20.54 19.70 -3.49
C GLY A 240 -19.73 20.26 -2.32
N GLY A 241 -19.38 19.39 -1.36
CA GLY A 241 -18.62 19.76 -0.18
C GLY A 241 -17.25 20.34 -0.53
N MET A 242 -16.92 21.47 0.09
CA MET A 242 -15.57 22.00 0.19
C MET A 242 -15.11 21.80 1.64
N GLU A 243 -13.82 21.57 1.85
CA GLU A 243 -13.27 21.07 3.12
C GLU A 243 -13.64 21.95 4.33
N ASN A 244 -13.80 21.32 5.50
CA ASN A 244 -14.19 21.95 6.77
C ASN A 244 -13.09 22.84 7.40
N GLU A 245 -12.43 23.73 6.63
CA GLU A 245 -11.76 24.90 7.22
C GLU A 245 -12.83 25.94 7.59
N VAL A 246 -13.71 25.58 8.55
CA VAL A 246 -14.67 26.50 9.18
C VAL A 246 -13.90 27.42 10.12
N ARG A 247 -13.12 28.32 9.51
CA ARG A 247 -12.45 29.43 10.14
C ARG A 247 -13.52 30.45 10.51
N ARG A 248 -14.32 30.14 11.54
CA ARG A 248 -15.33 31.04 12.14
C ARG A 248 -14.69 32.42 12.21
N GLU A 249 -15.32 33.44 11.61
CA GLU A 249 -14.91 34.83 11.84
C GLU A 249 -15.22 35.15 13.30
N ALA A 250 -14.29 34.80 14.18
CA ALA A 250 -14.39 35.06 15.60
C ALA A 250 -14.56 36.57 15.76
N LYS A 251 -15.77 36.98 16.18
CA LYS A 251 -16.02 38.34 16.66
C LYS A 251 -14.87 38.68 17.61
N LYS A 252 -14.25 39.85 17.44
CA LYS A 252 -13.16 40.31 18.32
C LYS A 252 -13.74 40.77 19.66
N LEU A 253 -14.31 39.80 20.38
CA LEU A 253 -14.73 39.92 21.76
C LEU A 253 -13.50 40.29 22.59
N LYS A 254 -13.68 41.25 23.50
CA LYS A 254 -12.65 41.60 24.48
C LYS A 254 -12.68 40.57 25.61
N PRO A 255 -11.57 40.34 26.32
CA PRO A 255 -11.57 39.55 27.54
C PRO A 255 -12.63 40.08 28.53
N GLY A 256 -13.55 39.23 28.94
CA GLY A 256 -14.70 39.58 29.80
C GLY A 256 -16.00 39.96 29.07
N GLU A 257 -16.03 39.97 27.74
CA GLU A 257 -17.29 40.03 26.98
C GLU A 257 -17.93 38.64 26.88
N ALA A 258 -19.27 38.58 26.94
CA ALA A 258 -20.01 37.32 26.91
C ALA A 258 -19.82 36.59 25.57
N LEU A 259 -19.64 35.28 25.67
CA LEU A 259 -19.63 34.35 24.54
C LEU A 259 -21.08 34.05 24.13
N GLY A 260 -21.33 33.77 22.85
CA GLY A 260 -22.65 33.39 22.38
C GLY A 260 -22.96 31.91 22.64
N PRO A 261 -24.22 31.47 22.44
CA PRO A 261 -24.63 30.07 22.62
C PRO A 261 -23.82 29.10 21.74
N GLU A 262 -23.25 29.59 20.62
CA GLU A 262 -22.35 28.82 19.76
C GLU A 262 -21.03 28.38 20.42
N TYR A 263 -20.81 28.74 21.69
CA TYR A 263 -19.70 28.30 22.54
C TYR A 263 -20.05 27.06 23.37
N THR A 264 -21.31 26.89 23.79
CA THR A 264 -21.81 25.67 24.45
C THR A 264 -22.28 24.62 23.44
N GLU A 265 -22.64 25.03 22.22
CA GLU A 265 -22.85 24.13 21.06
C GLU A 265 -21.55 23.45 20.54
N GLY A 266 -20.41 23.67 21.19
CA GLY A 266 -19.13 23.09 20.80
C GLY A 266 -18.94 21.67 21.36
N SER A 267 -18.90 20.67 20.49
CA SER A 267 -18.41 19.34 20.87
C SER A 267 -16.94 19.39 21.31
N ASN A 268 -16.51 18.39 22.08
CA ASN A 268 -15.10 18.24 22.43
C ASN A 268 -14.27 18.04 21.15
N PHE A 269 -13.52 19.08 20.73
CA PHE A 269 -12.75 19.16 19.48
C PHE A 269 -11.55 18.18 19.35
N TYR A 270 -11.56 17.06 20.09
CA TYR A 270 -10.59 15.97 19.99
C TYR A 270 -11.03 14.90 18.97
N GLN A 271 -11.62 15.33 17.85
CA GLN A 271 -11.96 14.45 16.73
C GLN A 271 -10.68 13.82 16.15
N ASN A 272 -10.61 12.50 16.22
CA ASN A 272 -9.50 11.67 15.72
C ASN A 272 -10.05 10.70 14.65
N ASP A 273 -10.98 11.22 13.85
CA ASP A 273 -11.91 10.49 12.98
C ASP A 273 -11.22 9.81 11.77
N ASP A 274 -9.92 10.09 11.60
CA ASP A 274 -9.01 9.48 10.63
C ASP A 274 -8.61 8.03 11.01
N ARG A 275 -8.99 7.56 12.21
CA ARG A 275 -8.71 6.21 12.72
C ARG A 275 -9.59 5.17 12.02
N ARG A 276 -8.95 4.23 11.34
CA ARG A 276 -9.61 3.16 10.56
C ARG A 276 -9.03 1.78 10.86
N ALA A 277 -9.74 0.75 10.44
CA ALA A 277 -9.33 -0.66 10.49
C ALA A 277 -9.67 -1.36 9.16
N GLY A 278 -8.94 -2.43 8.85
CA GLY A 278 -9.10 -3.18 7.60
C GLY A 278 -8.49 -4.57 7.60
N VAL A 279 -8.70 -5.26 6.48
CA VAL A 279 -8.23 -6.65 6.27
C VAL A 279 -7.39 -6.74 5.00
N LEU A 280 -6.25 -7.43 5.12
CA LEU A 280 -5.40 -7.85 4.00
C LEU A 280 -5.87 -9.21 3.49
N LEU A 281 -6.40 -9.23 2.26
CA LEU A 281 -6.87 -10.43 1.58
C LEU A 281 -6.78 -10.24 0.05
N HIS A 282 -5.84 -10.89 -0.63
CA HIS A 282 -5.76 -10.79 -2.09
C HIS A 282 -6.92 -11.54 -2.79
N PRO A 283 -7.48 -11.04 -3.91
CA PRO A 283 -8.67 -11.65 -4.52
C PRO A 283 -8.52 -13.12 -4.96
N THR A 284 -7.30 -13.62 -5.18
CA THR A 284 -7.07 -15.05 -5.46
C THR A 284 -7.47 -15.97 -4.30
N SER A 285 -7.34 -15.47 -3.06
CA SER A 285 -7.62 -16.21 -1.84
C SER A 285 -9.11 -16.28 -1.49
N LEU A 286 -9.96 -15.50 -2.17
CA LEU A 286 -11.42 -15.51 -1.98
C LEU A 286 -12.04 -16.89 -2.30
N PRO A 287 -13.17 -17.23 -1.66
CA PRO A 287 -13.90 -18.43 -2.01
C PRO A 287 -14.51 -18.34 -3.41
N GLY A 288 -14.43 -19.43 -4.17
CA GLY A 288 -14.77 -19.45 -5.59
C GLY A 288 -14.60 -20.85 -6.20
N PRO A 289 -15.48 -21.26 -7.13
CA PRO A 289 -15.56 -22.64 -7.62
C PRO A 289 -14.55 -22.95 -8.73
N HIS A 290 -13.87 -21.96 -9.31
CA HIS A 290 -13.03 -22.14 -10.50
C HIS A 290 -11.53 -22.16 -10.17
N GLY A 291 -11.13 -22.93 -9.14
CA GLY A 291 -9.72 -23.09 -8.72
C GLY A 291 -9.09 -21.90 -7.98
N SER A 292 -9.65 -20.71 -8.10
CA SER A 292 -9.23 -19.46 -7.44
C SER A 292 -10.44 -18.65 -7.03
N GLY A 293 -10.23 -17.66 -6.15
CA GLY A 293 -11.09 -16.50 -6.07
C GLY A 293 -11.00 -15.64 -7.32
N ASP A 294 -12.07 -14.90 -7.62
CA ASP A 294 -12.19 -13.98 -8.76
C ASP A 294 -13.19 -12.85 -8.45
N PHE A 295 -13.35 -11.89 -9.36
CA PHE A 295 -14.26 -10.73 -9.21
C PHE A 295 -15.76 -11.10 -9.29
N GLY A 296 -16.11 -12.33 -8.93
CA GLY A 296 -17.46 -12.86 -8.86
C GLY A 296 -18.07 -12.73 -7.45
N PRO A 297 -19.13 -13.51 -7.14
CA PRO A 297 -19.90 -13.39 -5.89
C PRO A 297 -19.06 -13.41 -4.60
N GLY A 298 -17.92 -14.10 -4.58
CA GLY A 298 -17.03 -14.15 -3.41
C GLY A 298 -16.42 -12.80 -3.02
N ALA A 299 -16.19 -11.89 -3.98
CA ALA A 299 -15.68 -10.54 -3.70
C ALA A 299 -16.76 -9.66 -3.05
N PHE A 300 -17.99 -9.71 -3.56
CA PHE A 300 -19.12 -8.97 -3.00
C PHE A 300 -19.47 -9.45 -1.58
N ALA A 301 -19.54 -10.78 -1.38
CA ALA A 301 -19.76 -11.37 -0.05
C ALA A 301 -18.64 -11.03 0.96
N PHE A 302 -17.38 -10.92 0.52
CA PHE A 302 -16.30 -10.44 1.38
C PHE A 302 -16.47 -8.96 1.76
N ILE A 303 -16.90 -8.10 0.82
CA ILE A 303 -17.18 -6.67 1.10
C ILE A 303 -18.33 -6.54 2.12
N ASP A 304 -19.40 -7.31 1.99
CA ASP A 304 -20.50 -7.33 2.95
C ASP A 304 -20.06 -7.84 4.34
N TRP A 305 -19.27 -8.92 4.39
CA TRP A 305 -18.68 -9.42 5.64
C TRP A 305 -17.77 -8.36 6.27
N LEU A 306 -16.89 -7.73 5.50
CA LEU A 306 -15.94 -6.71 5.97
C LEU A 306 -16.70 -5.50 6.54
N LYS A 307 -17.77 -5.06 5.86
CA LYS A 307 -18.69 -4.01 6.35
C LYS A 307 -19.35 -4.40 7.68
N SER A 308 -19.73 -5.68 7.84
CA SER A 308 -20.30 -6.19 9.09
C SER A 308 -19.32 -6.17 10.28
N THR A 309 -18.01 -6.15 10.02
CA THR A 309 -16.96 -5.98 11.04
C THR A 309 -16.73 -4.53 11.46
N GLY A 310 -17.35 -3.56 10.79
CA GLY A 310 -17.04 -2.14 10.98
C GLY A 310 -15.72 -1.67 10.35
N CYS A 311 -14.95 -2.55 9.71
CA CYS A 311 -13.77 -2.17 8.95
C CYS A 311 -14.12 -1.35 7.70
N SER A 312 -13.19 -0.49 7.28
CA SER A 312 -13.34 0.45 6.16
C SER A 312 -12.18 0.42 5.16
N ILE A 313 -11.22 -0.51 5.31
CA ILE A 313 -10.13 -0.71 4.35
C ILE A 313 -10.07 -2.19 3.93
N TRP A 314 -10.06 -2.43 2.62
CA TRP A 314 -9.64 -3.72 2.06
C TRP A 314 -8.26 -3.54 1.44
N GLN A 315 -7.24 -4.19 2.00
CA GLN A 315 -5.91 -4.20 1.39
C GLN A 315 -5.72 -5.43 0.51
N ILE A 316 -5.11 -5.20 -0.66
CA ILE A 316 -4.80 -6.21 -1.66
C ILE A 316 -3.34 -6.12 -2.12
N LEU A 317 -2.77 -7.27 -2.47
CA LEU A 317 -1.50 -7.35 -3.20
C LEU A 317 -1.69 -6.87 -4.67
N PRO A 318 -0.61 -6.58 -5.42
CA PRO A 318 -0.69 -6.03 -6.77
C PRO A 318 -1.58 -6.87 -7.71
N LEU A 319 -2.48 -6.25 -8.45
CA LEU A 319 -3.39 -6.94 -9.38
C LEU A 319 -2.77 -7.27 -10.76
N VAL A 320 -1.46 -7.11 -10.93
CA VAL A 320 -0.75 -7.30 -12.21
C VAL A 320 -0.71 -8.77 -12.66
N PRO A 321 -0.53 -9.09 -13.96
CA PRO A 321 -0.34 -10.46 -14.43
C PRO A 321 0.90 -11.07 -13.74
N PRO A 322 0.75 -12.11 -12.91
CA PRO A 322 1.81 -12.59 -12.03
C PRO A 322 2.89 -13.36 -12.80
N GLY A 323 3.99 -13.67 -12.12
CA GLY A 323 4.99 -14.60 -12.64
C GLY A 323 4.35 -15.93 -13.08
N ARG A 324 4.67 -16.37 -14.29
CA ARG A 324 4.32 -17.69 -14.86
C ARG A 324 5.58 -18.47 -15.29
N LYS A 325 6.75 -18.09 -14.76
CA LYS A 325 8.03 -18.75 -14.98
C LYS A 325 8.38 -19.58 -13.74
N SER A 326 8.95 -20.77 -13.97
CA SER A 326 9.30 -21.70 -12.90
C SER A 326 10.14 -21.04 -11.80
N GLY A 327 9.57 -20.92 -10.61
CA GLY A 327 10.18 -20.28 -9.45
C GLY A 327 9.77 -18.82 -9.20
N GLU A 328 8.84 -18.28 -9.99
CA GLU A 328 8.13 -17.01 -9.80
C GLU A 328 6.60 -17.22 -9.77
N ASP A 329 6.16 -18.47 -9.80
CA ASP A 329 4.80 -18.89 -10.15
C ASP A 329 3.74 -18.31 -9.20
N GLY A 330 2.80 -17.55 -9.76
CA GLY A 330 1.74 -16.87 -9.03
C GLY A 330 2.14 -15.57 -8.32
N SER A 331 3.41 -15.16 -8.38
CA SER A 331 3.92 -13.98 -7.65
C SER A 331 3.37 -12.64 -8.20
N PRO A 332 2.63 -11.86 -7.39
CA PRO A 332 2.20 -10.50 -7.75
C PRO A 332 3.37 -9.51 -7.93
N TYR A 333 4.50 -9.77 -7.27
CA TYR A 333 5.68 -8.90 -7.27
C TYR A 333 6.64 -9.22 -8.44
N ALA A 334 6.43 -10.34 -9.14
CA ALA A 334 7.08 -10.70 -10.41
C ALA A 334 6.19 -10.37 -11.63
N GLY A 335 5.51 -9.22 -11.59
CA GLY A 335 4.54 -8.81 -12.61
C GLY A 335 5.14 -8.67 -14.02
N GLN A 336 4.44 -9.23 -15.01
CA GLN A 336 4.84 -9.21 -16.44
C GLN A 336 4.64 -7.83 -17.10
N ASP A 337 3.75 -7.01 -16.54
CA ASP A 337 3.48 -5.62 -16.93
C ASP A 337 2.97 -4.88 -15.68
N ALA A 338 3.32 -3.60 -15.51
CA ALA A 338 3.02 -2.83 -14.31
C ALA A 338 1.63 -2.15 -14.31
N ASN A 339 0.85 -2.29 -15.37
CA ASN A 339 -0.37 -1.53 -15.65
C ASN A 339 -1.56 -2.43 -16.02
N CYS A 340 -1.30 -3.55 -16.69
CA CYS A 340 -2.27 -4.61 -16.96
C CYS A 340 -2.83 -5.24 -15.67
N GLY A 341 -3.98 -5.87 -15.79
CA GLY A 341 -4.58 -6.71 -14.75
C GLY A 341 -4.44 -8.20 -15.02
N ASN A 342 -4.37 -8.99 -13.94
CA ASN A 342 -4.34 -10.44 -13.95
C ASN A 342 -5.67 -11.01 -14.47
N THR A 343 -5.67 -11.54 -15.69
CA THR A 343 -6.85 -12.15 -16.32
C THR A 343 -7.44 -13.32 -15.52
N LEU A 344 -6.65 -14.02 -14.71
CA LEU A 344 -7.14 -15.15 -13.90
C LEU A 344 -8.13 -14.71 -12.80
N LEU A 345 -8.17 -13.41 -12.47
CA LEU A 345 -9.17 -12.81 -11.57
C LEU A 345 -10.50 -12.47 -12.27
N ILE A 346 -10.61 -12.62 -13.59
CA ILE A 346 -11.88 -12.48 -14.31
C ILE A 346 -12.81 -13.63 -13.92
N SER A 347 -13.99 -13.31 -13.41
CA SER A 347 -15.00 -14.26 -12.99
C SER A 347 -15.79 -14.80 -14.18
N LEU A 348 -15.87 -16.12 -14.29
CA LEU A 348 -16.57 -16.80 -15.38
C LEU A 348 -18.10 -16.65 -15.26
N GLU A 349 -18.64 -16.60 -14.04
CA GLU A 349 -20.08 -16.35 -13.80
C GLU A 349 -20.49 -14.93 -14.26
N LYS A 350 -19.62 -13.93 -14.04
CA LYS A 350 -19.83 -12.57 -14.59
C LYS A 350 -19.81 -12.57 -16.12
N LEU A 351 -18.94 -13.36 -16.75
CA LEU A 351 -18.95 -13.51 -18.22
C LEU A 351 -20.24 -14.17 -18.73
N VAL A 352 -20.86 -15.08 -17.97
CA VAL A 352 -22.22 -15.59 -18.28
C VAL A 352 -23.29 -14.51 -18.10
N GLN A 353 -23.23 -13.73 -17.03
CA GLN A 353 -24.14 -12.58 -16.80
C GLN A 353 -24.04 -11.52 -17.92
N TYR A 354 -22.86 -11.33 -18.51
CA TYR A 354 -22.63 -10.45 -19.66
C TYR A 354 -23.03 -11.07 -21.01
N GLY A 355 -23.49 -12.33 -21.06
CA GLY A 355 -23.80 -13.05 -22.30
C GLY A 355 -22.57 -13.44 -23.14
N LEU A 356 -21.37 -13.42 -22.55
CA LEU A 356 -20.10 -13.74 -23.21
C LEU A 356 -19.69 -15.22 -23.03
N LEU A 357 -20.28 -15.92 -22.07
CA LEU A 357 -20.22 -17.37 -21.92
C LEU A 357 -21.64 -17.92 -21.73
N GLU A 358 -21.87 -19.17 -22.10
CA GLU A 358 -23.04 -19.93 -21.67
C GLU A 358 -22.75 -20.65 -20.34
N GLU A 359 -23.78 -20.92 -19.53
CA GLU A 359 -23.65 -21.77 -18.32
C GLU A 359 -23.15 -23.18 -18.67
N SER A 360 -23.47 -23.66 -19.88
CA SER A 360 -22.99 -24.92 -20.49
C SER A 360 -21.46 -24.96 -20.72
N GLU A 361 -20.79 -23.80 -20.73
CA GLU A 361 -19.35 -23.65 -20.97
C GLU A 361 -18.54 -23.47 -19.69
N LEU A 362 -19.20 -23.36 -18.53
CA LEU A 362 -18.52 -23.30 -17.23
C LEU A 362 -17.92 -24.67 -16.88
N PRO A 363 -16.70 -24.72 -16.32
CA PRO A 363 -16.16 -25.97 -15.82
C PRO A 363 -16.90 -26.41 -14.54
N PRO A 364 -16.93 -27.71 -14.21
CA PRO A 364 -17.47 -28.18 -12.94
C PRO A 364 -16.69 -27.57 -11.76
N PRO A 365 -17.32 -27.37 -10.58
CA PRO A 365 -16.62 -26.81 -9.42
C PRO A 365 -15.37 -27.58 -9.02
N LEU A 366 -14.26 -26.85 -8.86
CA LEU A 366 -12.95 -27.32 -8.42
C LEU A 366 -12.62 -26.68 -7.04
N PRO A 367 -13.13 -27.25 -5.93
CA PRO A 367 -12.80 -26.79 -4.58
C PRO A 367 -11.37 -27.18 -4.20
N VAL A 368 -10.42 -26.29 -4.49
CA VAL A 368 -8.99 -26.46 -4.12
C VAL A 368 -8.63 -25.63 -2.89
N LYS A 369 -7.90 -26.23 -1.94
CA LYS A 369 -7.38 -25.56 -0.73
C LYS A 369 -6.15 -24.69 -0.99
N ARG A 370 -5.35 -25.03 -2.01
CA ARG A 370 -4.29 -24.16 -2.54
C ARG A 370 -4.40 -24.08 -4.06
N ILE A 371 -4.04 -22.94 -4.63
CA ILE A 371 -4.05 -22.68 -6.07
C ILE A 371 -2.91 -23.43 -6.74
N ASP A 372 -3.22 -24.15 -7.81
CA ASP A 372 -2.27 -24.54 -8.85
C ASP A 372 -2.42 -23.52 -9.99
N PHE A 373 -1.42 -22.67 -10.18
CA PHE A 373 -1.49 -21.56 -11.14
C PHE A 373 -1.38 -22.03 -12.61
N GLU A 374 -0.75 -23.16 -12.88
CA GLU A 374 -0.67 -23.73 -14.23
C GLU A 374 -2.02 -24.35 -14.61
N ALA A 375 -2.60 -25.17 -13.72
CA ALA A 375 -3.92 -25.74 -13.91
C ALA A 375 -5.03 -24.66 -13.98
N LEU A 376 -4.92 -23.60 -13.17
CA LEU A 376 -5.84 -22.45 -13.20
C LEU A 376 -5.77 -21.70 -14.55
N ALA A 377 -4.58 -21.49 -15.09
CA ALA A 377 -4.40 -20.86 -16.39
C ALA A 377 -4.95 -21.73 -17.52
N ALA A 378 -4.60 -23.03 -17.54
CA ALA A 378 -5.11 -24.00 -18.51
C ALA A 378 -6.65 -24.13 -18.49
N LEU A 379 -7.28 -23.88 -17.33
CA LEU A 379 -8.73 -23.86 -17.16
C LEU A 379 -9.37 -22.55 -17.65
N LYS A 380 -8.87 -21.39 -17.19
CA LYS A 380 -9.55 -20.10 -17.35
C LYS A 380 -9.17 -19.36 -18.63
N ASP A 381 -7.91 -19.40 -19.07
CA ASP A 381 -7.45 -18.61 -20.23
C ASP A 381 -8.23 -18.93 -21.53
N PRO A 382 -8.56 -20.19 -21.88
CA PRO A 382 -9.34 -20.49 -23.09
C PRO A 382 -10.80 -19.96 -23.05
N LEU A 383 -11.40 -19.91 -21.86
CA LEU A 383 -12.75 -19.36 -21.68
C LEU A 383 -12.74 -17.83 -21.72
N ILE A 384 -11.70 -17.21 -21.17
CA ILE A 384 -11.45 -15.77 -21.21
C ILE A 384 -11.14 -15.31 -22.64
N GLU A 385 -10.36 -16.06 -23.43
CA GLU A 385 -10.15 -15.78 -24.86
C GLU A 385 -11.45 -15.90 -25.67
N LYS A 386 -12.28 -16.93 -25.40
CA LYS A 386 -13.59 -17.09 -26.05
C LYS A 386 -14.53 -15.90 -25.74
N ALA A 387 -14.58 -15.45 -24.49
CA ALA A 387 -15.35 -14.29 -24.09
C ALA A 387 -14.84 -12.99 -24.74
N ALA A 388 -13.51 -12.78 -24.78
CA ALA A 388 -12.89 -11.65 -25.45
C ALA A 388 -13.18 -11.64 -26.96
N ALA A 389 -13.17 -12.79 -27.63
CA ALA A 389 -13.57 -12.91 -29.03
C ALA A 389 -15.06 -12.53 -29.24
N ARG A 390 -15.96 -12.93 -28.32
CA ARG A 390 -17.38 -12.58 -28.36
C ARG A 390 -17.65 -11.08 -28.10
N VAL A 391 -16.81 -10.38 -27.32
CA VAL A 391 -16.87 -8.91 -27.21
C VAL A 391 -16.60 -8.27 -28.58
N LEU A 392 -15.51 -8.66 -29.25
CA LEU A 392 -15.11 -8.12 -30.55
C LEU A 392 -16.17 -8.39 -31.65
N SER A 393 -16.89 -9.51 -31.56
CA SER A 393 -17.96 -9.89 -32.47
C SER A 393 -19.37 -9.52 -32.01
N SER A 394 -19.54 -8.74 -30.93
CA SER A 394 -20.87 -8.26 -30.52
C SER A 394 -21.30 -7.10 -31.40
N ASP A 395 -22.52 -7.15 -31.93
CA ASP A 395 -23.05 -6.11 -32.83
C ASP A 395 -24.38 -5.56 -32.28
N GLY A 396 -24.45 -4.24 -32.12
CA GLY A 396 -25.63 -3.51 -31.65
C GLY A 396 -25.25 -2.17 -31.01
N PRO A 397 -26.16 -1.18 -30.95
CA PRO A 397 -25.92 0.07 -30.24
C PRO A 397 -25.97 -0.14 -28.72
N LEU A 398 -25.02 0.45 -27.98
CA LEU A 398 -24.79 0.20 -26.54
C LEU A 398 -24.35 -1.24 -26.27
N SER A 399 -23.48 -1.77 -27.12
CA SER A 399 -22.87 -3.08 -26.96
C SER A 399 -21.61 -3.04 -26.08
N LEU A 400 -21.18 -4.18 -25.56
CA LEU A 400 -19.91 -4.32 -24.83
C LEU A 400 -18.69 -3.96 -25.70
N LYS A 401 -18.84 -3.98 -27.02
CA LYS A 401 -17.86 -3.50 -27.99
C LYS A 401 -17.73 -1.97 -27.99
N ASP A 402 -18.83 -1.22 -27.84
CA ASP A 402 -18.78 0.23 -27.69
C ASP A 402 -18.01 0.62 -26.40
N GLU A 403 -18.25 -0.10 -25.31
CA GLU A 403 -17.50 0.07 -24.05
C GLU A 403 -16.00 -0.28 -24.22
N TYR A 404 -15.69 -1.40 -24.87
CA TYR A 404 -14.31 -1.83 -25.16
C TYR A 404 -13.56 -0.82 -26.06
N GLU A 405 -14.20 -0.31 -27.11
CA GLU A 405 -13.60 0.68 -28.00
C GLU A 405 -13.36 2.01 -27.26
N ALA A 406 -14.27 2.43 -26.38
CA ALA A 406 -14.08 3.59 -25.50
C ALA A 406 -12.95 3.39 -24.48
N PHE A 407 -12.86 2.21 -23.85
CA PHE A 407 -11.75 1.84 -22.96
C PHE A 407 -10.41 1.90 -23.70
N ARG A 408 -10.30 1.22 -24.85
CA ARG A 408 -9.07 1.15 -25.65
C ARG A 408 -8.65 2.52 -26.20
N ALA A 409 -9.60 3.36 -26.61
CA ALA A 409 -9.33 4.71 -27.10
C ALA A 409 -8.99 5.72 -26.00
N SER A 410 -9.16 5.38 -24.71
CA SER A 410 -8.87 6.29 -23.60
C SER A 410 -7.37 6.69 -23.59
N PRO A 411 -7.04 8.00 -23.50
CA PRO A 411 -5.65 8.47 -23.42
C PRO A 411 -4.88 7.94 -22.20
N ASN A 412 -5.59 7.53 -21.14
CA ASN A 412 -4.98 6.95 -19.93
C ASN A 412 -4.86 5.41 -19.98
N VAL A 413 -5.26 4.78 -21.09
CA VAL A 413 -5.23 3.32 -21.31
C VAL A 413 -4.33 2.98 -22.49
N SER A 414 -4.59 3.57 -23.66
CA SER A 414 -3.89 3.31 -24.93
C SER A 414 -2.35 3.36 -24.83
N GLY A 415 -1.79 4.29 -24.03
CA GLY A 415 -0.35 4.47 -23.88
C GLY A 415 0.40 3.24 -23.34
N TRP A 416 -0.16 2.55 -22.33
CA TRP A 416 0.40 1.29 -21.83
C TRP A 416 -0.17 0.10 -22.59
N LEU A 417 -1.48 0.06 -22.83
CA LEU A 417 -2.18 -1.11 -23.39
C LEU A 417 -1.66 -1.52 -24.77
N GLU A 418 -1.41 -0.58 -25.69
CA GLU A 418 -0.88 -0.89 -27.02
C GLU A 418 0.60 -1.35 -26.99
N ASN A 419 1.36 -0.97 -25.95
CA ASN A 419 2.72 -1.49 -25.75
C ASN A 419 2.67 -2.90 -25.14
N ALA A 420 1.81 -3.13 -24.14
CA ALA A 420 1.62 -4.44 -23.51
C ALA A 420 1.10 -5.50 -24.50
N ALA A 421 0.07 -5.17 -25.28
CA ALA A 421 -0.50 -6.07 -26.28
C ALA A 421 0.50 -6.41 -27.39
N LEU A 422 1.32 -5.43 -27.81
CA LEU A 422 2.36 -5.66 -28.82
C LEU A 422 3.56 -6.44 -28.28
N PHE A 423 3.94 -6.23 -27.02
CA PHE A 423 4.97 -7.02 -26.33
C PHE A 423 4.52 -8.49 -26.24
N ALA A 424 3.32 -8.75 -25.72
CA ALA A 424 2.75 -10.09 -25.61
C ALA A 424 2.60 -10.78 -26.98
N ALA A 425 2.23 -10.04 -28.03
CA ALA A 425 2.13 -10.57 -29.40
C ALA A 425 3.49 -10.95 -30.02
N ILE A 426 4.59 -10.36 -29.55
CA ILE A 426 5.95 -10.72 -29.98
C ILE A 426 6.46 -11.90 -29.15
N ASP A 427 6.25 -11.88 -27.83
CA ASP A 427 6.72 -12.93 -26.90
C ASP A 427 6.05 -14.29 -27.15
N HIS A 428 4.72 -14.29 -27.39
CA HIS A 428 3.93 -15.51 -27.59
C HIS A 428 4.34 -16.31 -28.84
N ASP A 429 4.58 -15.63 -29.96
CA ASP A 429 4.40 -16.25 -31.27
C ASP A 429 5.66 -16.87 -31.87
N TYR A 430 6.82 -16.39 -31.46
CA TYR A 430 8.03 -16.58 -32.27
C TYR A 430 8.81 -17.86 -31.99
N GLY A 431 8.52 -18.55 -30.87
CA GLY A 431 9.24 -19.78 -30.50
C GLY A 431 10.75 -19.60 -30.33
N TRP A 432 11.21 -18.35 -30.16
CA TRP A 432 12.59 -18.05 -29.80
C TRP A 432 12.84 -18.66 -28.42
N ASN A 433 13.86 -19.51 -28.29
CA ASN A 433 14.27 -20.07 -26.99
C ASN A 433 15.08 -19.03 -26.20
N THR A 434 14.46 -17.88 -25.97
CA THR A 434 14.99 -16.65 -25.38
C THR A 434 14.22 -16.35 -24.11
N GLU A 435 14.91 -16.20 -22.99
CA GLU A 435 14.26 -15.97 -21.70
C GLU A 435 13.81 -14.51 -21.52
N PHE A 436 14.38 -13.57 -22.29
CA PHE A 436 14.16 -12.13 -22.16
C PHE A 436 14.10 -11.41 -23.52
N TRP A 437 13.42 -10.26 -23.56
CA TRP A 437 13.29 -9.45 -24.79
C TRP A 437 14.62 -8.88 -25.31
N TRP A 438 15.64 -8.75 -24.47
CA TRP A 438 16.98 -8.29 -24.92
C TRP A 438 17.71 -9.34 -25.77
N ASP A 439 17.25 -10.60 -25.75
CA ASP A 439 17.74 -11.68 -26.60
C ASP A 439 16.94 -11.83 -27.91
N TRP A 440 15.85 -11.07 -28.08
CA TRP A 440 15.05 -11.05 -29.32
C TRP A 440 15.86 -10.49 -30.52
N PRO A 441 15.48 -10.81 -31.77
CA PRO A 441 16.05 -10.17 -32.96
C PRO A 441 15.99 -8.64 -32.88
N ALA A 442 17.06 -7.99 -33.35
CA ALA A 442 17.30 -6.55 -33.16
C ALA A 442 16.15 -5.67 -33.66
N GLU A 443 15.43 -6.08 -34.71
CA GLU A 443 14.27 -5.36 -35.23
C GLU A 443 13.09 -5.27 -34.25
N PHE A 444 12.92 -6.22 -33.35
CA PHE A 444 11.89 -6.22 -32.30
C PHE A 444 12.43 -5.65 -30.99
N ARG A 445 13.62 -6.09 -30.59
CA ARG A 445 14.36 -5.62 -29.41
C ARG A 445 14.62 -4.12 -29.40
N ASP A 446 15.00 -3.58 -30.55
CA ASP A 446 15.28 -2.15 -30.77
C ASP A 446 14.08 -1.42 -31.40
N ARG A 447 12.90 -2.04 -31.37
CA ARG A 447 11.58 -1.45 -31.70
C ARG A 447 11.52 -0.75 -33.07
N GLN A 448 12.11 -1.39 -34.09
CA GLN A 448 12.16 -0.84 -35.46
C GLN A 448 10.73 -0.66 -36.01
N PRO A 449 10.28 0.56 -36.37
CA PRO A 449 8.87 0.83 -36.65
C PRO A 449 8.26 -0.07 -37.73
N ALA A 450 8.99 -0.35 -38.81
CA ALA A 450 8.51 -1.20 -39.90
C ALA A 450 8.30 -2.68 -39.49
N ALA A 451 9.06 -3.18 -38.52
CA ALA A 451 8.89 -4.52 -37.96
C ALA A 451 7.70 -4.57 -36.99
N LEU A 452 7.59 -3.59 -36.08
CA LEU A 452 6.44 -3.46 -35.19
C LEU A 452 5.12 -3.31 -35.96
N ASP A 453 5.11 -2.53 -37.04
CA ASP A 453 3.95 -2.39 -37.91
C ASP A 453 3.64 -3.65 -38.71
N ALA A 454 4.62 -4.52 -38.97
CA ALA A 454 4.38 -5.83 -39.55
C ALA A 454 3.65 -6.74 -38.53
N ILE A 455 4.06 -6.74 -37.25
CA ILE A 455 3.39 -7.48 -36.17
C ILE A 455 1.96 -6.95 -35.97
N ARG A 456 1.76 -5.62 -35.88
CA ARG A 456 0.41 -5.01 -35.75
C ARG A 456 -0.57 -5.48 -36.84
N ARG A 457 -0.07 -5.76 -38.05
CA ARG A 457 -0.87 -6.31 -39.15
C ARG A 457 -1.03 -7.83 -39.09
N SER A 458 0.03 -8.59 -38.84
CA SER A 458 -0.01 -10.06 -38.85
C SER A 458 -0.63 -10.66 -37.59
N LYS A 459 -0.63 -9.92 -36.48
CA LYS A 459 -1.13 -10.32 -35.15
C LYS A 459 -2.25 -9.42 -34.63
N LYS A 460 -2.95 -8.73 -35.53
CA LYS A 460 -4.08 -7.85 -35.19
C LYS A 460 -5.09 -8.54 -34.26
N GLU A 461 -5.50 -9.77 -34.58
CA GLU A 461 -6.48 -10.50 -33.77
C GLU A 461 -5.98 -10.83 -32.35
N PHE A 462 -4.70 -11.19 -32.19
CA PHE A 462 -4.11 -11.44 -30.87
C PHE A 462 -4.10 -10.14 -30.05
N ILE A 463 -3.66 -9.04 -30.66
CA ILE A 463 -3.62 -7.71 -30.03
C ILE A 463 -5.03 -7.26 -29.63
N ASP A 464 -6.02 -7.42 -30.52
CA ASP A 464 -7.42 -7.10 -30.22
C ASP A 464 -7.98 -7.96 -29.08
N ARG A 465 -7.70 -9.27 -29.06
CA ARG A 465 -8.14 -10.17 -27.99
C ARG A 465 -7.47 -9.83 -26.66
N PHE A 466 -6.16 -9.54 -26.63
CA PHE A 466 -5.45 -9.06 -25.43
C PHE A 466 -6.09 -7.77 -24.89
N CYS A 467 -6.35 -6.79 -25.76
CA CYS A 467 -7.01 -5.54 -25.36
C CYS A 467 -8.44 -5.79 -24.82
N ALA A 468 -9.20 -6.71 -25.41
CA ALA A 468 -10.53 -7.09 -24.93
C ALA A 468 -10.48 -7.87 -23.59
N GLN A 469 -9.46 -8.70 -23.34
CA GLN A 469 -9.24 -9.34 -22.04
C GLN A 469 -8.93 -8.32 -20.94
N GLN A 470 -8.11 -7.31 -21.24
CA GLN A 470 -7.81 -6.20 -20.31
C GLN A 470 -9.02 -5.30 -20.05
N PHE A 471 -9.89 -5.11 -21.05
CA PHE A 471 -11.22 -4.50 -20.84
C PHE A 471 -12.10 -5.32 -19.90
N LEU A 472 -12.18 -6.65 -20.08
CA LEU A 472 -12.99 -7.52 -19.22
C LEU A 472 -12.48 -7.56 -17.77
N PHE A 473 -11.16 -7.50 -17.57
CA PHE A 473 -10.57 -7.26 -16.25
C PHE A 473 -11.04 -5.91 -15.67
N GLN A 474 -10.92 -4.82 -16.44
CA GLN A 474 -11.27 -3.48 -15.96
C GLN A 474 -12.76 -3.40 -15.58
N LYS A 475 -13.67 -3.86 -16.45
CA LYS A 475 -15.12 -3.80 -16.21
C LYS A 475 -15.52 -4.53 -14.92
N GLN A 476 -14.96 -5.71 -14.67
CA GLN A 476 -15.28 -6.46 -13.45
C GLN A 476 -14.61 -5.86 -12.20
N TRP A 477 -13.40 -5.30 -12.33
CA TRP A 477 -12.76 -4.58 -11.23
C TRP A 477 -13.50 -3.29 -10.87
N ASP A 478 -13.96 -2.53 -11.86
CA ASP A 478 -14.75 -1.30 -11.65
C ASP A 478 -16.05 -1.60 -10.89
N GLU A 479 -16.73 -2.71 -11.18
CA GLU A 479 -17.91 -3.16 -10.43
C GLU A 479 -17.58 -3.46 -8.95
N VAL A 480 -16.46 -4.15 -8.68
CA VAL A 480 -16.02 -4.50 -7.32
C VAL A 480 -15.55 -3.25 -6.55
N HIS A 481 -14.73 -2.40 -7.15
CA HIS A 481 -14.21 -1.16 -6.57
C HIS A 481 -15.34 -0.17 -6.26
N LYS A 482 -16.32 -0.06 -7.17
CA LYS A 482 -17.53 0.72 -6.95
C LYS A 482 -18.33 0.17 -5.77
N TYR A 483 -18.57 -1.14 -5.71
CA TYR A 483 -19.36 -1.75 -4.64
C TYR A 483 -18.70 -1.60 -3.26
N ALA A 484 -17.37 -1.73 -3.18
CA ALA A 484 -16.61 -1.44 -1.96
C ALA A 484 -16.83 0.00 -1.49
N ASN A 485 -16.69 0.98 -2.40
CA ASN A 485 -16.89 2.39 -2.06
C ASN A 485 -18.37 2.71 -1.69
N GLU A 486 -19.36 2.14 -2.38
CA GLU A 486 -20.78 2.24 -2.00
C GLU A 486 -21.09 1.54 -0.65
N ALA A 487 -20.28 0.56 -0.24
CA ALA A 487 -20.34 -0.07 1.07
C ALA A 487 -19.63 0.72 2.19
N GLY A 488 -18.85 1.76 1.86
CA GLY A 488 -18.03 2.53 2.81
C GLY A 488 -16.62 1.99 3.04
N ILE A 489 -16.12 1.14 2.14
CA ILE A 489 -14.81 0.48 2.20
C ILE A 489 -13.92 1.03 1.08
N THR A 490 -12.79 1.63 1.44
CA THR A 490 -11.75 2.03 0.48
C THR A 490 -10.84 0.85 0.15
N ILE A 491 -10.45 0.69 -1.11
CA ILE A 491 -9.48 -0.34 -1.50
C ILE A 491 -8.06 0.23 -1.45
N MET A 492 -7.22 -0.37 -0.61
CA MET A 492 -5.79 -0.11 -0.53
C MET A 492 -5.03 -1.09 -1.42
N GLY A 493 -4.51 -0.58 -2.54
CA GLY A 493 -3.64 -1.34 -3.43
C GLY A 493 -2.21 -1.48 -2.91
N ASP A 494 -1.37 -2.09 -3.74
CA ASP A 494 0.07 -2.18 -3.54
C ASP A 494 0.80 -2.01 -4.87
N MET A 495 1.91 -1.27 -4.84
CA MET A 495 2.76 -0.94 -5.97
C MET A 495 4.22 -1.28 -5.63
N PRO A 496 4.79 -2.36 -6.20
CA PRO A 496 6.22 -2.66 -6.07
C PRO A 496 7.04 -1.49 -6.63
N ILE A 497 8.06 -0.97 -5.92
CA ILE A 497 8.80 0.17 -6.48
C ILE A 497 9.40 -0.17 -7.84
N TYR A 498 9.94 -1.38 -8.02
CA TYR A 498 10.49 -1.87 -9.30
C TYR A 498 9.43 -2.56 -10.19
N VAL A 499 9.85 -2.98 -11.38
CA VAL A 499 9.05 -3.73 -12.37
C VAL A 499 9.84 -4.93 -12.91
N GLY A 500 9.15 -5.94 -13.46
CA GLY A 500 9.80 -7.10 -14.07
C GLY A 500 10.74 -6.71 -15.23
N GLY A 501 11.89 -7.37 -15.35
CA GLY A 501 12.85 -7.08 -16.43
C GLY A 501 12.35 -7.49 -17.82
N HIS A 502 11.64 -8.62 -17.89
CA HIS A 502 10.92 -9.06 -19.09
C HIS A 502 9.50 -8.48 -19.10
N SER A 503 9.38 -7.19 -19.40
CA SER A 503 8.10 -6.48 -19.40
C SER A 503 8.00 -5.47 -20.54
N ALA A 504 6.75 -5.14 -20.90
CA ALA A 504 6.47 -4.08 -21.86
C ALA A 504 6.93 -2.70 -21.36
N ASP A 505 6.86 -2.44 -20.04
CA ASP A 505 7.37 -1.22 -19.41
C ASP A 505 8.85 -0.98 -19.76
N VAL A 506 9.70 -1.97 -19.52
CA VAL A 506 11.15 -1.87 -19.72
C VAL A 506 11.50 -1.88 -21.22
N TRP A 507 10.89 -2.78 -21.99
CA TRP A 507 11.11 -2.87 -23.45
C TRP A 507 10.70 -1.58 -24.18
N ALA A 508 9.56 -0.97 -23.82
CA ALA A 508 9.07 0.24 -24.47
C ALA A 508 9.82 1.51 -24.04
N HIS A 509 10.37 1.55 -22.82
CA HIS A 509 10.96 2.75 -22.21
C HIS A 509 12.42 2.55 -21.76
N ARG A 510 13.21 1.75 -22.51
CA ARG A 510 14.63 1.40 -22.22
C ARG A 510 15.52 2.55 -21.72
N TYR A 511 15.25 3.78 -22.16
CA TYR A 511 15.99 5.00 -21.79
C TYR A 511 15.74 5.49 -20.36
N LEU A 512 14.75 4.95 -19.65
CA LEU A 512 14.43 5.25 -18.24
C LEU A 512 15.01 4.21 -17.26
N PHE A 513 15.82 3.26 -17.75
CA PHE A 513 16.37 2.14 -16.98
C PHE A 513 17.89 2.01 -17.18
N SER A 514 18.58 1.47 -16.17
CA SER A 514 20.03 1.24 -16.18
C SER A 514 20.39 -0.03 -16.97
N LEU A 515 20.17 0.06 -18.29
CA LEU A 515 20.39 -1.01 -19.26
C LEU A 515 21.65 -0.75 -20.08
N ASP A 516 22.24 -1.83 -20.58
CA ASP A 516 23.35 -1.77 -21.53
C ASP A 516 22.83 -1.25 -22.89
N PRO A 517 23.47 -0.22 -23.50
CA PRO A 517 22.95 0.39 -24.72
C PRO A 517 22.92 -0.54 -25.95
N GLU A 518 23.85 -1.50 -26.06
CA GLU A 518 24.00 -2.36 -27.24
C GLU A 518 23.11 -3.60 -27.19
N THR A 519 22.89 -4.15 -25.99
CA THR A 519 22.10 -5.37 -25.75
C THR A 519 20.70 -5.07 -25.24
N GLY A 520 20.54 -4.08 -24.36
CA GLY A 520 19.30 -3.84 -23.60
C GLY A 520 19.20 -4.64 -22.29
N ALA A 521 20.19 -5.48 -21.95
CA ALA A 521 20.21 -6.21 -20.69
C ALA A 521 20.53 -5.29 -19.49
N PRO A 522 20.09 -5.59 -18.26
CA PRO A 522 20.38 -4.76 -17.08
C PRO A 522 21.89 -4.70 -16.77
N VAL A 523 22.44 -3.50 -16.55
CA VAL A 523 23.83 -3.31 -16.05
C VAL A 523 23.90 -3.60 -14.56
N SER A 524 22.83 -3.27 -13.83
CA SER A 524 22.69 -3.50 -12.40
C SER A 524 21.23 -3.73 -12.03
N VAL A 525 21.02 -4.51 -10.98
CA VAL A 525 19.71 -5.01 -10.55
C VAL A 525 19.39 -4.64 -9.10
N SER A 526 18.10 -4.69 -8.79
CA SER A 526 17.53 -4.44 -7.48
C SER A 526 17.83 -5.54 -6.45
N GLY A 527 17.77 -5.15 -5.17
CA GLY A 527 17.96 -6.02 -4.03
C GLY A 527 18.09 -5.23 -2.73
N ALA A 528 18.46 -5.93 -1.66
CA ALA A 528 18.82 -5.37 -0.36
C ALA A 528 20.21 -5.86 0.08
N PRO A 529 21.02 -5.06 0.80
CA PRO A 529 22.30 -5.50 1.34
C PRO A 529 22.14 -6.60 2.40
N PRO A 530 23.23 -7.27 2.82
CA PRO A 530 23.21 -8.11 4.02
C PRO A 530 22.75 -7.35 5.27
N ASP A 531 21.94 -7.99 6.10
CA ASP A 531 21.38 -7.45 7.33
C ASP A 531 21.33 -8.53 8.44
N ALA A 532 20.54 -8.31 9.49
CA ALA A 532 20.40 -9.25 10.61
C ALA A 532 19.65 -10.54 10.25
N PHE A 533 18.88 -10.56 9.16
CA PHE A 533 18.03 -11.67 8.74
C PHE A 533 18.61 -12.41 7.52
N SER A 534 19.38 -11.74 6.66
CA SER A 534 20.12 -12.37 5.55
C SER A 534 21.60 -12.01 5.53
N THR A 535 22.45 -13.02 5.73
CA THR A 535 23.92 -12.91 5.64
C THR A 535 24.45 -12.63 4.23
N THR A 536 23.62 -12.81 3.19
CA THR A 536 23.97 -12.55 1.77
C THR A 536 23.19 -11.38 1.17
N GLY A 537 22.31 -10.76 1.95
CA GLY A 537 21.30 -9.82 1.48
C GLY A 537 20.23 -10.50 0.61
N GLN A 538 19.58 -9.74 -0.26
CA GLN A 538 18.58 -10.25 -1.19
C GLN A 538 18.84 -9.69 -2.60
N ARG A 539 18.85 -10.55 -3.63
CA ARG A 539 19.02 -10.15 -5.03
C ARG A 539 17.72 -10.41 -5.79
N TRP A 540 16.87 -9.39 -5.91
CA TRP A 540 15.54 -9.52 -6.55
C TRP A 540 15.62 -9.55 -8.08
N GLY A 541 16.63 -8.91 -8.67
CA GLY A 541 16.92 -9.06 -10.11
C GLY A 541 16.19 -8.10 -11.05
N SER A 542 15.29 -7.25 -10.56
CA SER A 542 14.62 -6.21 -11.36
C SER A 542 15.64 -5.21 -11.92
N PRO A 543 15.44 -4.64 -13.13
CA PRO A 543 16.25 -3.52 -13.61
C PRO A 543 16.06 -2.29 -12.71
N LEU A 544 17.13 -1.53 -12.54
CA LEU A 544 17.11 -0.27 -11.80
C LEU A 544 16.72 0.90 -12.72
N TYR A 545 16.06 1.91 -12.17
CA TYR A 545 15.71 3.13 -12.90
C TYR A 545 16.94 4.02 -13.15
N ASP A 546 16.95 4.70 -14.30
CA ASP A 546 17.75 5.92 -14.46
C ASP A 546 16.92 7.12 -14.00
N TRP A 547 17.06 7.42 -12.71
CA TRP A 547 16.38 8.58 -12.09
C TRP A 547 16.82 9.93 -12.65
N SER A 548 17.95 10.01 -13.38
CA SER A 548 18.40 11.23 -14.05
C SER A 548 17.61 11.43 -15.34
N ALA A 549 17.51 10.38 -16.18
CA ALA A 549 16.69 10.40 -17.38
C ALA A 549 15.20 10.63 -17.06
N MET A 550 14.70 10.04 -15.97
CA MET A 550 13.34 10.33 -15.47
C MET A 550 13.20 11.79 -14.99
N ALA A 551 14.21 12.39 -14.37
CA ALA A 551 14.12 13.80 -13.97
C ALA A 551 14.04 14.76 -15.18
N GLU A 552 14.67 14.41 -16.31
CA GLU A 552 14.61 15.20 -17.55
C GLU A 552 13.20 15.26 -18.18
N ASP A 553 12.38 14.21 -18.02
CA ASP A 553 11.00 14.16 -18.51
C ASP A 553 9.93 14.55 -17.46
N ASN A 554 10.37 14.93 -16.24
CA ASN A 554 9.54 15.20 -15.05
C ASN A 554 8.82 13.96 -14.51
N TYR A 555 9.46 12.79 -14.59
CA TYR A 555 9.02 11.49 -14.09
C TYR A 555 7.74 10.98 -14.79
N SER A 556 7.62 11.20 -16.10
CA SER A 556 6.37 11.04 -16.85
C SER A 556 5.83 9.60 -16.86
N TRP A 557 6.71 8.60 -16.88
CA TRP A 557 6.35 7.17 -16.77
C TRP A 557 5.78 6.84 -15.39
N TRP A 558 6.42 7.32 -14.31
CA TRP A 558 5.92 7.13 -12.94
C TRP A 558 4.59 7.84 -12.69
N ILE A 559 4.41 9.05 -13.21
CA ILE A 559 3.14 9.77 -13.16
C ILE A 559 2.02 8.99 -13.87
N GLN A 560 2.33 8.29 -14.97
CA GLN A 560 1.38 7.40 -15.63
C GLN A 560 1.07 6.16 -14.79
N ARG A 561 2.10 5.50 -14.22
CA ARG A 561 1.94 4.33 -13.33
C ARG A 561 1.11 4.66 -12.07
N MET A 562 1.37 5.81 -11.44
CA MET A 562 0.61 6.29 -10.27
C MET A 562 -0.83 6.69 -10.65
N ARG A 563 -1.04 7.28 -11.84
CA ARG A 563 -2.39 7.51 -12.38
C ARG A 563 -3.14 6.21 -12.65
N ARG A 564 -2.44 5.16 -13.10
CA ARG A 564 -3.01 3.81 -13.26
C ARG A 564 -3.38 3.19 -11.91
N GLY A 565 -2.53 3.36 -10.88
CA GLY A 565 -2.85 3.00 -9.50
C GLY A 565 -4.16 3.63 -9.01
N PHE A 566 -4.34 4.95 -9.21
CA PHE A 566 -5.57 5.66 -8.85
C PHE A 566 -6.78 5.41 -9.78
N GLN A 567 -6.67 4.53 -10.78
CA GLN A 567 -7.83 3.96 -11.49
C GLN A 567 -8.28 2.62 -10.91
N LEU A 568 -7.47 2.02 -10.04
CA LEU A 568 -7.72 0.69 -9.47
C LEU A 568 -7.93 0.76 -7.95
N TYR A 569 -7.38 1.75 -7.27
CA TYR A 569 -7.34 1.82 -5.81
C TYR A 569 -7.57 3.25 -5.31
N ASP A 570 -8.23 3.38 -4.16
CA ASP A 570 -8.45 4.65 -3.47
C ASP A 570 -7.15 5.18 -2.82
N GLU A 571 -6.33 4.27 -2.32
CA GLU A 571 -5.01 4.50 -1.72
C GLU A 571 -4.10 3.30 -2.03
N TYR A 572 -2.79 3.40 -1.85
CA TYR A 572 -1.91 2.23 -2.02
C TYR A 572 -0.62 2.29 -1.21
N ARG A 573 -0.14 1.10 -0.82
CA ARG A 573 1.24 0.87 -0.38
C ARG A 573 2.18 1.08 -1.57
N ILE A 574 3.33 1.74 -1.36
CA ILE A 574 4.47 1.58 -2.25
C ILE A 574 5.53 0.76 -1.52
N ASP A 575 5.70 -0.47 -1.99
CA ASP A 575 6.67 -1.44 -1.47
C ASP A 575 8.11 -1.02 -1.79
N HIS A 576 9.02 -1.17 -0.83
CA HIS A 576 10.38 -0.67 -0.84
C HIS A 576 10.51 0.85 -1.07
N PHE A 577 9.62 1.65 -0.46
CA PHE A 577 9.61 3.13 -0.52
C PHE A 577 10.98 3.75 -0.23
N ARG A 578 11.79 3.13 0.66
CA ARG A 578 13.13 3.60 1.03
C ARG A 578 14.07 3.85 -0.16
N ALA A 579 13.84 3.19 -1.30
CA ALA A 579 14.59 3.40 -2.53
C ALA A 579 14.38 4.77 -3.20
N PHE A 580 13.32 5.52 -2.85
CA PHE A 580 13.18 6.92 -3.28
C PHE A 580 14.21 7.87 -2.62
N ALA A 581 14.66 7.57 -1.40
CA ALA A 581 15.77 8.28 -0.76
C ALA A 581 17.13 7.71 -1.19
N GLY A 582 17.28 6.38 -1.09
CA GLY A 582 18.47 5.67 -1.55
C GLY A 582 18.24 4.17 -1.73
N TYR A 583 18.75 3.62 -2.83
CA TYR A 583 18.52 2.26 -3.29
C TYR A 583 19.81 1.44 -3.41
N TRP A 584 19.71 0.13 -3.21
CA TRP A 584 20.85 -0.79 -3.32
C TRP A 584 20.98 -1.28 -4.76
N SER A 585 22.18 -1.13 -5.33
CA SER A 585 22.46 -1.38 -6.74
C SER A 585 23.52 -2.47 -6.87
N ILE A 586 23.09 -3.66 -7.28
CA ILE A 586 23.92 -4.87 -7.41
C ILE A 586 24.35 -5.01 -8.88
N PRO A 587 25.64 -5.23 -9.21
CA PRO A 587 26.05 -5.52 -10.58
C PRO A 587 25.31 -6.76 -11.12
N ALA A 588 24.72 -6.70 -12.31
CA ALA A 588 23.77 -7.74 -12.76
C ALA A 588 24.38 -9.16 -12.85
N LYS A 589 25.69 -9.22 -13.11
CA LYS A 589 26.52 -10.43 -13.17
C LYS A 589 26.77 -11.11 -11.80
N ASP A 590 26.54 -10.40 -10.69
CA ASP A 590 26.87 -10.90 -9.35
C ASP A 590 25.73 -11.81 -8.85
N GLU A 591 26.08 -12.97 -8.29
CA GLU A 591 25.10 -13.98 -7.83
C GLU A 591 24.38 -13.60 -6.52
N THR A 592 24.97 -12.71 -5.71
CA THR A 592 24.47 -12.30 -4.39
C THR A 592 24.45 -10.78 -4.25
N ALA A 593 23.75 -10.26 -3.24
CA ALA A 593 23.63 -8.82 -3.04
C ALA A 593 24.85 -8.16 -2.36
N ILE A 594 25.82 -8.96 -1.88
CA ILE A 594 26.99 -8.51 -1.12
C ILE A 594 27.83 -7.49 -1.91
N GLY A 595 27.96 -7.68 -3.25
CA GLY A 595 28.75 -6.81 -4.13
C GLY A 595 28.09 -5.46 -4.51
N GLY A 596 26.89 -5.18 -3.99
CA GLY A 596 26.15 -3.97 -4.34
C GLY A 596 26.70 -2.67 -3.74
N THR A 597 26.08 -1.55 -4.12
CA THR A 597 26.37 -0.22 -3.56
C THR A 597 25.10 0.60 -3.41
N TRP A 598 25.00 1.40 -2.34
CA TRP A 598 23.94 2.40 -2.20
C TRP A 598 24.09 3.51 -3.26
N LYS A 599 22.96 3.88 -3.87
CA LYS A 599 22.81 5.01 -4.79
C LYS A 599 21.75 5.96 -4.23
N LYS A 600 21.86 7.26 -4.48
CA LYS A 600 20.81 8.22 -4.11
C LYS A 600 19.62 8.09 -5.05
N GLY A 601 18.41 8.00 -4.49
CA GLY A 601 17.16 8.11 -5.24
C GLY A 601 16.79 9.59 -5.55
N PRO A 602 15.61 9.81 -6.16
CA PRO A 602 15.18 11.15 -6.59
C PRO A 602 14.71 12.05 -5.42
N GLY A 603 14.29 11.48 -4.29
CA GLY A 603 13.81 12.23 -3.13
C GLY A 603 12.60 13.14 -3.43
N MET A 604 12.58 14.33 -2.82
CA MET A 604 11.44 15.25 -2.91
C MET A 604 11.16 15.81 -4.31
N ASP A 605 12.13 15.82 -5.23
CA ASP A 605 11.91 16.29 -6.61
C ASP A 605 10.85 15.43 -7.33
N PHE A 606 10.86 14.12 -7.07
CA PHE A 606 9.86 13.17 -7.55
C PHE A 606 8.46 13.47 -7.00
N PHE A 607 8.31 13.54 -5.67
CA PHE A 607 7.00 13.76 -5.04
C PHE A 607 6.43 15.16 -5.34
N THR A 608 7.31 16.15 -5.57
CA THR A 608 6.92 17.48 -6.07
C THR A 608 6.31 17.38 -7.48
N ALA A 609 6.95 16.65 -8.41
CA ALA A 609 6.42 16.45 -9.76
C ALA A 609 5.10 15.65 -9.76
N VAL A 610 4.99 14.61 -8.92
CA VAL A 610 3.75 13.85 -8.70
C VAL A 610 2.63 14.74 -8.18
N GLY A 611 2.88 15.56 -7.16
CA GLY A 611 1.91 16.51 -6.60
C GLY A 611 1.46 17.58 -7.60
N ILE A 612 2.34 18.01 -8.51
CA ILE A 612 2.00 18.92 -9.61
C ILE A 612 1.12 18.23 -10.68
N ALA A 613 1.40 16.96 -11.01
CA ALA A 613 0.79 16.27 -12.15
C ALA A 613 -0.46 15.44 -11.82
N LEU A 614 -0.65 15.07 -10.55
CA LEU A 614 -1.79 14.29 -10.05
C LEU A 614 -2.57 14.98 -8.90
N GLY A 615 -2.03 16.07 -8.34
CA GLY A 615 -2.68 16.89 -7.32
C GLY A 615 -2.03 16.78 -5.93
N GLY A 616 -2.01 17.89 -5.18
CA GLY A 616 -1.25 17.99 -3.93
C GLY A 616 -1.69 17.07 -2.79
N GLY A 617 -2.90 16.51 -2.84
CA GLY A 617 -3.39 15.54 -1.85
C GLY A 617 -2.90 14.09 -2.07
N VAL A 618 -2.20 13.81 -3.18
CA VAL A 618 -1.83 12.44 -3.59
C VAL A 618 -0.94 11.72 -2.60
N SER A 619 -0.01 12.41 -1.92
CA SER A 619 0.89 11.75 -0.97
C SER A 619 0.16 11.19 0.27
N LYS A 620 -0.97 11.79 0.66
CA LYS A 620 -1.80 11.30 1.77
C LYS A 620 -2.49 9.95 1.46
N LYS A 621 -2.54 9.55 0.19
CA LYS A 621 -3.06 8.26 -0.31
C LYS A 621 -1.94 7.22 -0.53
N ILE A 622 -0.72 7.49 -0.08
CA ILE A 622 0.44 6.59 -0.18
C ILE A 622 0.80 6.07 1.21
N VAL A 623 0.79 4.75 1.40
CA VAL A 623 1.46 4.12 2.56
C VAL A 623 2.89 3.81 2.17
N ALA A 624 3.85 4.31 2.94
CA ALA A 624 5.27 4.05 2.74
C ALA A 624 5.66 2.72 3.39
N GLU A 625 6.20 1.79 2.60
CA GLU A 625 6.91 0.63 3.11
C GLU A 625 8.30 1.07 3.60
N ASP A 626 8.42 1.28 4.91
CA ASP A 626 9.65 1.62 5.61
C ASP A 626 10.05 0.59 6.68
N LEU A 627 10.06 -0.70 6.31
CA LEU A 627 10.56 -1.79 7.15
C LEU A 627 12.08 -2.04 6.97
N GLY A 628 12.65 -2.83 7.88
CA GLY A 628 14.08 -3.18 7.87
C GLY A 628 14.98 -2.04 8.34
N VAL A 629 16.20 -1.93 7.79
CA VAL A 629 17.20 -0.93 8.21
C VAL A 629 16.94 0.41 7.49
N ILE A 630 16.10 1.22 8.12
CA ILE A 630 15.76 2.57 7.68
C ILE A 630 16.80 3.59 8.16
N THR A 631 17.08 4.56 7.28
CA THR A 631 18.06 5.64 7.49
C THR A 631 17.33 6.99 7.60
N PRO A 632 17.90 8.01 8.29
CA PRO A 632 17.17 9.26 8.58
C PRO A 632 16.63 9.97 7.34
N ASP A 633 17.33 9.90 6.21
CA ASP A 633 16.92 10.45 4.92
C ASP A 633 15.63 9.82 4.36
N VAL A 634 15.31 8.58 4.73
CA VAL A 634 14.04 7.92 4.40
C VAL A 634 12.92 8.42 5.31
N VAL A 635 13.20 8.58 6.61
CA VAL A 635 12.22 9.06 7.61
C VAL A 635 11.85 10.51 7.33
N ASP A 636 12.85 11.35 7.03
CA ASP A 636 12.68 12.74 6.64
C ASP A 636 11.86 12.82 5.33
N LEU A 637 12.22 12.05 4.30
CA LEU A 637 11.46 11.98 3.04
C LEU A 637 10.01 11.54 3.23
N ARG A 638 9.76 10.55 4.09
CA ARG A 638 8.40 10.08 4.41
C ARG A 638 7.57 11.17 5.08
N LYS A 639 8.17 11.91 6.02
CA LYS A 639 7.50 12.95 6.80
C LYS A 639 7.29 14.24 6.00
N ASP A 640 8.23 14.61 5.13
CA ASP A 640 8.11 15.75 4.21
C ASP A 640 6.94 15.60 3.22
N ILE A 641 6.48 14.36 2.94
CA ILE A 641 5.30 14.09 2.11
C ILE A 641 4.02 13.73 2.91
N ASP A 642 4.06 13.73 4.24
CA ASP A 642 2.95 13.32 5.13
C ASP A 642 2.44 11.87 4.91
N ALA A 643 3.32 10.94 4.51
CA ALA A 643 2.97 9.55 4.28
C ALA A 643 3.04 8.70 5.57
N PRO A 644 2.03 7.87 5.89
CA PRO A 644 2.12 6.88 6.95
C PRO A 644 3.22 5.85 6.66
N GLY A 645 4.07 5.58 7.65
CA GLY A 645 5.00 4.45 7.63
C GLY A 645 4.30 3.16 8.09
N MET A 646 5.06 2.08 8.24
CA MET A 646 4.57 0.78 8.70
C MET A 646 5.10 0.41 10.10
N ALA A 647 4.35 -0.44 10.81
CA ALA A 647 4.81 -1.20 11.98
C ALA A 647 4.26 -2.61 11.92
N VAL A 648 5.06 -3.62 12.29
CA VAL A 648 4.67 -5.04 12.26
C VAL A 648 4.95 -5.69 13.61
N LEU A 649 3.90 -6.15 14.30
CA LEU A 649 4.02 -6.65 15.68
C LEU A 649 4.87 -7.91 15.81
N GLN A 650 4.93 -8.78 14.79
CA GLN A 650 5.84 -9.94 14.80
C GLN A 650 7.33 -9.55 14.91
N PHE A 651 7.71 -8.32 14.54
CA PHE A 651 9.07 -7.81 14.73
C PHE A 651 9.27 -7.08 16.07
N ALA A 652 8.24 -6.94 16.92
CA ALA A 652 8.29 -6.09 18.12
C ALA A 652 9.07 -6.70 19.31
N PHE A 653 9.11 -8.04 19.41
CA PHE A 653 9.51 -8.71 20.65
C PHE A 653 10.99 -9.13 20.68
N GLY A 654 11.61 -9.33 19.51
CA GLY A 654 13.00 -9.77 19.35
C GLY A 654 14.11 -8.74 19.66
N SER A 655 13.80 -7.49 20.01
CA SER A 655 14.79 -6.47 20.41
C SER A 655 14.24 -5.54 21.51
N ASP A 656 15.07 -4.71 22.17
CA ASP A 656 14.72 -4.05 23.46
C ASP A 656 13.52 -3.06 23.42
N SER A 657 13.20 -2.42 24.55
CA SER A 657 12.00 -1.56 24.66
C SER A 657 11.99 -0.35 23.71
N ARG A 658 13.09 -0.03 23.03
CA ARG A 658 13.16 1.02 22.00
C ARG A 658 12.75 0.53 20.61
N ASN A 659 12.35 -0.73 20.47
CA ASN A 659 11.90 -1.28 19.20
C ASN A 659 10.67 -0.51 18.67
N TYR A 660 10.78 0.05 17.47
CA TYR A 660 9.76 0.93 16.89
C TYR A 660 8.46 0.20 16.50
N HIS A 661 8.47 -1.14 16.51
CA HIS A 661 7.29 -1.98 16.33
C HIS A 661 6.51 -2.27 17.63
N LEU A 662 6.98 -1.81 18.79
CA LEU A 662 6.21 -1.93 20.04
C LEU A 662 5.15 -0.80 20.10
N PRO A 663 3.88 -1.10 20.43
CA PRO A 663 2.78 -0.14 20.43
C PRO A 663 2.98 1.21 21.16
N HIS A 664 3.86 1.28 22.16
CA HIS A 664 4.18 2.54 22.85
C HIS A 664 5.20 3.44 22.11
N ASN A 665 5.80 2.95 21.01
CA ASN A 665 6.73 3.67 20.14
C ASN A 665 6.11 4.04 18.77
N HIS A 666 4.83 3.72 18.53
CA HIS A 666 4.16 4.00 17.26
C HIS A 666 3.86 5.49 17.05
N GLU A 667 3.84 5.93 15.79
CA GLU A 667 3.41 7.27 15.37
C GLU A 667 1.91 7.27 15.01
N THR A 668 1.24 8.43 15.08
CA THR A 668 -0.17 8.54 14.66
C THR A 668 -0.33 8.40 13.15
N ASN A 669 0.53 9.06 12.36
CA ASN A 669 0.59 8.85 10.91
C ASN A 669 1.43 7.60 10.59
N GLN A 670 0.83 6.43 10.83
CA GLN A 670 1.40 5.10 10.61
C GLN A 670 0.29 4.08 10.33
N ALA A 671 0.65 2.96 9.70
CA ALA A 671 -0.17 1.77 9.51
C ALA A 671 0.44 0.59 10.28
N VAL A 672 -0.31 0.01 11.23
CA VAL A 672 0.15 -1.14 12.03
C VAL A 672 -0.47 -2.45 11.56
N TYR A 673 0.33 -3.51 11.60
CA TYR A 673 0.00 -4.86 11.16
C TYR A 673 0.39 -5.87 12.25
N PRO A 674 -0.36 -6.95 12.47
CA PRO A 674 0.15 -8.14 13.16
C PRO A 674 1.33 -8.75 12.39
N GLY A 675 1.09 -9.05 11.10
CA GLY A 675 2.04 -9.51 10.09
C GLY A 675 1.62 -9.01 8.69
N THR A 676 2.50 -9.10 7.70
CA THR A 676 2.18 -8.86 6.28
C THR A 676 2.10 -10.19 5.51
N HIS A 677 1.82 -10.16 4.21
CA HIS A 677 1.79 -11.37 3.37
C HIS A 677 3.13 -12.13 3.29
N ASP A 678 4.25 -11.46 3.55
CA ASP A 678 5.60 -12.07 3.61
C ASP A 678 5.90 -12.76 4.95
N HIS A 679 5.09 -12.47 5.96
CA HIS A 679 5.30 -12.98 7.32
C HIS A 679 4.71 -14.38 7.47
N ASP A 680 5.02 -15.00 8.60
CA ASP A 680 4.22 -16.11 9.11
C ASP A 680 2.82 -15.60 9.49
N THR A 681 1.89 -16.54 9.64
CA THR A 681 0.67 -16.28 10.45
C THR A 681 1.06 -15.95 11.89
N VAL A 682 0.28 -15.17 12.64
CA VAL A 682 0.63 -14.88 14.05
C VAL A 682 0.74 -16.15 14.89
N LEU A 683 -0.12 -17.16 14.63
CA LEU A 683 -0.05 -18.46 15.30
C LEU A 683 1.23 -19.22 14.90
N GLY A 684 1.54 -19.32 13.60
CA GLY A 684 2.75 -19.99 13.12
C GLY A 684 4.06 -19.30 13.54
N TRP A 685 4.07 -17.97 13.64
CA TRP A 685 5.14 -17.20 14.25
C TRP A 685 5.30 -17.58 15.73
N TYR A 686 4.22 -17.57 16.51
CA TYR A 686 4.27 -17.92 17.93
C TYR A 686 4.67 -19.39 18.17
N GLN A 687 4.31 -20.31 17.27
CA GLN A 687 4.72 -21.71 17.34
C GLN A 687 6.21 -21.92 17.01
N SER A 688 6.84 -21.00 16.25
CA SER A 688 8.23 -21.13 15.78
C SER A 688 9.24 -20.20 16.47
N ALA A 689 8.79 -19.11 17.10
CA ALA A 689 9.63 -18.13 17.80
C ALA A 689 10.32 -18.72 19.05
N GLU A 690 11.48 -18.16 19.41
CA GLU A 690 12.24 -18.61 20.58
C GLU A 690 11.49 -18.33 21.89
N GLN A 691 11.64 -19.22 22.88
CA GLN A 691 10.85 -19.20 24.12
C GLN A 691 10.81 -17.81 24.81
N TRP A 692 11.95 -17.12 24.90
CA TRP A 692 12.04 -15.80 25.55
C TRP A 692 11.30 -14.70 24.77
N GLU A 693 11.18 -14.82 23.45
CA GLU A 693 10.44 -13.88 22.61
C GLU A 693 8.93 -14.07 22.81
N ARG A 694 8.50 -15.34 22.92
CA ARG A 694 7.10 -15.72 23.23
C ARG A 694 6.68 -15.28 24.63
N GLU A 695 7.49 -15.56 25.65
CA GLU A 695 7.28 -15.12 27.03
C GLU A 695 7.16 -13.59 27.11
N ARG A 696 7.98 -12.87 26.35
CA ARG A 696 7.94 -11.41 26.27
C ARG A 696 6.72 -10.88 25.50
N ALA A 697 6.30 -11.55 24.43
CA ALA A 697 5.07 -11.22 23.71
C ALA A 697 3.85 -11.39 24.64
N ALA A 698 3.76 -12.52 25.34
CA ALA A 698 2.71 -12.79 26.34
C ALA A 698 2.72 -11.74 27.48
N GLN A 699 3.89 -11.41 28.02
CA GLN A 699 4.05 -10.38 29.06
C GLN A 699 3.57 -9.00 28.60
N TYR A 700 3.90 -8.60 27.36
CA TYR A 700 3.59 -7.28 26.82
C TYR A 700 2.14 -7.15 26.34
N LEU A 701 1.59 -8.22 25.74
CA LEU A 701 0.24 -8.25 25.15
C LEU A 701 -0.84 -8.73 26.14
N HIS A 702 -0.43 -9.09 27.36
CA HIS A 702 -1.28 -9.55 28.45
C HIS A 702 -2.21 -10.70 28.06
N PHE A 703 -1.63 -11.79 27.58
CA PHE A 703 -2.28 -13.10 27.45
C PHE A 703 -1.46 -14.16 28.20
N ASP A 704 -2.08 -15.28 28.60
CA ASP A 704 -1.34 -16.40 29.18
C ASP A 704 -0.67 -17.21 28.05
N GLY A 705 0.66 -17.20 28.03
CA GLY A 705 1.45 -17.95 27.06
C GLY A 705 1.54 -19.45 27.34
N ASN A 706 0.94 -19.95 28.43
CA ASN A 706 0.96 -21.34 28.86
C ASN A 706 -0.41 -22.04 28.80
N ASP A 707 -1.50 -21.36 28.41
CA ASP A 707 -2.82 -22.00 28.23
C ASP A 707 -2.77 -22.99 27.05
N GLU A 708 -3.51 -24.09 27.13
CA GLU A 708 -3.58 -25.12 26.08
C GLU A 708 -4.36 -24.64 24.82
N LYS A 709 -4.70 -23.34 24.76
CA LYS A 709 -5.52 -22.67 23.74
C LYS A 709 -4.73 -21.58 23.03
N GLU A 710 -3.78 -22.00 22.20
CA GLU A 710 -2.99 -21.11 21.34
C GLU A 710 -3.86 -20.22 20.42
N ASP A 711 -5.10 -20.65 20.15
CA ASP A 711 -6.16 -19.98 19.36
C ASP A 711 -6.36 -18.47 19.67
N ASN A 712 -6.05 -18.03 20.89
CA ASN A 712 -6.23 -16.63 21.32
C ASN A 712 -5.03 -15.71 20.98
N VAL A 713 -3.87 -16.26 20.59
CA VAL A 713 -2.67 -15.46 20.30
C VAL A 713 -2.88 -14.50 19.11
N PRO A 714 -3.48 -14.91 17.97
CA PRO A 714 -3.83 -13.98 16.89
C PRO A 714 -4.73 -12.83 17.35
N TRP A 715 -5.75 -13.13 18.17
CA TRP A 715 -6.66 -12.11 18.70
C TRP A 715 -6.02 -11.17 19.74
N ALA A 716 -4.97 -11.60 20.43
CA ALA A 716 -4.14 -10.70 21.25
C ALA A 716 -3.34 -9.69 20.39
N PHE A 717 -2.78 -10.13 19.26
CA PHE A 717 -2.09 -9.25 18.30
C PHE A 717 -3.06 -8.30 17.58
N ILE A 718 -4.26 -8.76 17.23
CA ILE A 718 -5.33 -7.93 16.64
C ILE A 718 -5.75 -6.85 17.63
N ARG A 719 -6.03 -7.22 18.88
CA ARG A 719 -6.39 -6.29 19.97
C ARG A 719 -5.32 -5.22 20.19
N ALA A 720 -4.05 -5.59 20.26
CA ALA A 720 -2.94 -4.63 20.43
C ALA A 720 -2.70 -3.75 19.20
N SER A 721 -2.93 -4.27 17.98
CA SER A 721 -2.91 -3.45 16.76
C SER A 721 -4.03 -2.40 16.80
N LEU A 722 -5.26 -2.79 17.14
CA LEU A 722 -6.40 -1.86 17.23
C LEU A 722 -6.20 -0.80 18.33
N ALA A 723 -5.66 -1.19 19.48
CA ALA A 723 -5.30 -0.29 20.59
C ALA A 723 -4.18 0.73 20.25
N SER A 724 -3.43 0.53 19.16
CA SER A 724 -2.35 1.43 18.71
C SER A 724 -2.83 2.87 18.50
N VAL A 725 -1.92 3.84 18.68
CA VAL A 725 -2.12 5.24 18.27
C VAL A 725 -2.14 5.43 16.75
N ALA A 726 -1.57 4.49 16.00
CA ALA A 726 -1.52 4.50 14.52
C ALA A 726 -2.92 4.62 13.89
N ARG A 727 -3.09 5.53 12.93
CA ARG A 727 -4.41 5.79 12.32
C ARG A 727 -4.93 4.63 11.47
N ILE A 728 -4.05 3.88 10.81
CA ILE A 728 -4.42 2.69 10.04
C ILE A 728 -4.05 1.41 10.81
N VAL A 729 -4.95 0.43 10.81
CA VAL A 729 -4.69 -0.96 11.23
C VAL A 729 -5.12 -1.89 10.11
N ILE A 730 -4.26 -2.83 9.71
CA ILE A 730 -4.62 -3.89 8.77
C ILE A 730 -4.28 -5.25 9.38
N VAL A 731 -5.20 -6.21 9.30
CA VAL A 731 -5.05 -7.58 9.80
C VAL A 731 -5.05 -8.56 8.62
N ALA A 732 -4.14 -9.53 8.58
CA ALA A 732 -4.20 -10.58 7.56
C ALA A 732 -5.40 -11.51 7.82
N MET A 733 -6.14 -11.89 6.78
CA MET A 733 -7.35 -12.70 6.96
C MET A 733 -7.06 -14.06 7.65
N GLN A 734 -5.85 -14.60 7.46
CA GLN A 734 -5.36 -15.77 8.20
C GLN A 734 -5.40 -15.60 9.72
N ASP A 735 -5.03 -14.41 10.23
CA ASP A 735 -4.99 -14.13 11.67
C ASP A 735 -6.41 -13.98 12.24
N VAL A 736 -7.34 -13.38 11.47
CA VAL A 736 -8.78 -13.34 11.82
C VAL A 736 -9.35 -14.76 11.93
N MET A 737 -8.93 -15.65 11.04
CA MET A 737 -9.33 -17.05 11.00
C MET A 737 -8.54 -17.95 11.97
N GLY A 738 -7.60 -17.40 12.76
CA GLY A 738 -6.80 -18.17 13.72
C GLY A 738 -5.89 -19.25 13.10
N LEU A 739 -5.48 -19.10 11.84
CA LEU A 739 -4.79 -20.16 11.09
C LEU A 739 -3.28 -20.23 11.37
N ASP A 740 -2.72 -21.42 11.18
CA ASP A 740 -1.27 -21.69 11.25
C ASP A 740 -0.56 -21.42 9.90
N ASN A 741 0.74 -21.73 9.84
CA ASN A 741 1.55 -21.53 8.64
C ASN A 741 1.16 -22.39 7.42
N SER A 742 0.20 -23.33 7.52
CA SER A 742 -0.42 -23.92 6.33
C SER A 742 -1.18 -22.88 5.50
N ALA A 743 -1.55 -21.76 6.12
CA ALA A 743 -2.21 -20.60 5.51
C ALA A 743 -1.25 -19.47 5.08
N ARG A 744 0.07 -19.61 5.32
CA ARG A 744 1.06 -18.59 4.93
C ARG A 744 0.97 -18.25 3.44
N MET A 745 0.99 -16.95 3.13
CA MET A 745 0.83 -16.44 1.77
C MET A 745 2.15 -16.48 1.01
N ASN A 746 3.22 -15.84 1.51
CA ASN A 746 4.55 -15.87 0.92
C ASN A 746 5.63 -16.17 1.97
N MET A 747 6.64 -16.94 1.56
CA MET A 747 7.89 -17.13 2.29
C MET A 747 9.04 -16.53 1.45
N PRO A 748 9.53 -15.32 1.81
CA PRO A 748 10.61 -14.64 1.10
C PRO A 748 11.85 -15.51 0.86
N GLY A 749 12.45 -15.38 -0.32
CA GLY A 749 13.60 -16.17 -0.75
C GLY A 749 13.28 -17.60 -1.23
N VAL A 750 12.07 -18.12 -0.96
CA VAL A 750 11.62 -19.42 -1.49
C VAL A 750 10.85 -19.23 -2.81
N LYS A 751 11.10 -20.12 -3.77
CA LYS A 751 10.67 -19.98 -5.16
C LYS A 751 9.32 -20.63 -5.51
N SER A 752 8.80 -21.55 -4.69
CA SER A 752 7.61 -22.32 -5.03
C SER A 752 6.72 -22.58 -3.81
N GLY A 753 5.43 -22.82 -4.05
CA GLY A 753 4.41 -23.05 -3.01
C GLY A 753 3.76 -21.79 -2.42
N ASN A 754 4.29 -20.61 -2.75
CA ASN A 754 3.77 -19.30 -2.34
C ASN A 754 2.47 -18.91 -3.09
N TRP A 755 1.83 -17.83 -2.65
CA TRP A 755 0.68 -17.10 -3.26
C TRP A 755 -0.63 -17.88 -3.42
N GLY A 756 -0.59 -19.19 -3.23
CA GLY A 756 -1.72 -20.09 -3.47
C GLY A 756 -2.69 -20.30 -2.31
N TRP A 757 -2.57 -19.63 -1.15
CA TRP A 757 -3.52 -19.83 -0.06
C TRP A 757 -4.94 -19.34 -0.41
N ARG A 758 -5.97 -20.03 0.10
CA ARG A 758 -7.39 -19.68 -0.06
C ARG A 758 -8.17 -19.91 1.23
N MET A 759 -9.20 -19.09 1.45
CA MET A 759 -10.04 -19.16 2.65
C MET A 759 -10.87 -20.45 2.76
N GLY A 760 -11.46 -20.92 1.66
CA GLY A 760 -12.33 -22.10 1.65
C GLY A 760 -13.53 -21.98 0.71
N GLU A 761 -14.69 -22.43 1.20
CA GLU A 761 -15.96 -22.50 0.45
C GLU A 761 -16.80 -21.21 0.57
N ARG A 762 -17.85 -21.08 -0.26
CA ARG A 762 -18.58 -19.81 -0.48
C ARG A 762 -19.34 -19.28 0.73
N ASP A 763 -19.78 -20.17 1.60
CA ASP A 763 -20.62 -19.92 2.76
C ASP A 763 -19.82 -19.62 4.05
N ILE A 764 -18.49 -19.56 3.97
CA ILE A 764 -17.58 -19.35 5.10
C ILE A 764 -17.89 -18.04 5.87
N PHE A 765 -18.29 -16.99 5.17
CA PHE A 765 -18.63 -15.69 5.76
C PHE A 765 -19.89 -15.74 6.65
N GLU A 766 -20.88 -16.56 6.29
CA GLU A 766 -22.14 -16.69 7.02
C GLU A 766 -22.04 -17.75 8.13
N LYS A 767 -21.48 -18.93 7.80
CA LYS A 767 -21.52 -20.12 8.65
C LYS A 767 -20.35 -20.22 9.62
N THR A 768 -19.19 -19.69 9.25
CA THR A 768 -17.95 -19.84 10.04
C THR A 768 -17.55 -18.52 10.69
N LEU A 769 -17.50 -17.42 9.93
CA LEU A 769 -16.83 -16.17 10.33
C LEU A 769 -17.75 -15.13 10.99
N SER A 770 -18.91 -15.54 11.50
CA SER A 770 -19.91 -14.64 12.10
C SER A 770 -19.56 -14.24 13.53
N GLN A 771 -18.88 -15.10 14.28
CA GLN A 771 -18.36 -14.79 15.62
C GLN A 771 -17.14 -13.86 15.55
N GLU A 772 -16.24 -14.12 14.60
CA GLU A 772 -15.05 -13.32 14.28
C GLU A 772 -15.47 -11.93 13.81
N ALA A 773 -16.49 -11.82 12.96
CA ALA A 773 -17.05 -10.53 12.54
C ALA A 773 -17.62 -9.71 13.69
N LYS A 774 -18.19 -10.37 14.71
CA LYS A 774 -18.61 -9.69 15.95
C LYS A 774 -17.39 -9.27 16.78
N MET A 775 -16.46 -10.18 17.07
CA MET A 775 -15.26 -9.88 17.87
C MET A 775 -14.42 -8.74 17.28
N PHE A 776 -14.29 -8.70 15.95
CA PHE A 776 -13.58 -7.62 15.25
C PHE A 776 -14.34 -6.29 15.40
N ARG A 777 -15.67 -6.28 15.20
CA ARG A 777 -16.53 -5.10 15.38
C ARG A 777 -16.51 -4.55 16.80
N ASP A 778 -16.59 -5.41 17.80
CA ASP A 778 -16.56 -5.03 19.22
C ASP A 778 -15.24 -4.31 19.55
N LEU A 779 -14.10 -4.80 19.01
CA LEU A 779 -12.78 -4.16 19.16
C LEU A 779 -12.62 -2.88 18.31
N VAL A 780 -13.20 -2.84 17.10
CA VAL A 780 -13.18 -1.67 16.20
C VAL A 780 -13.99 -0.51 16.80
N LYS A 781 -15.12 -0.79 17.47
CA LYS A 781 -15.87 0.18 18.27
C LYS A 781 -15.04 0.63 19.48
N MET A 782 -14.59 -0.32 20.31
CA MET A 782 -13.84 -0.07 21.56
C MET A 782 -12.61 0.83 21.39
N TYR A 783 -11.86 0.70 20.29
CA TYR A 783 -10.66 1.48 20.04
C TYR A 783 -10.86 2.70 19.12
N ASN A 784 -12.11 3.16 18.94
CA ASN A 784 -12.49 4.26 18.07
C ASN A 784 -11.85 4.15 16.66
N ARG A 785 -12.34 3.16 15.89
CA ARG A 785 -11.97 2.91 14.49
C ARG A 785 -13.18 2.63 13.58
N LEU A 786 -14.38 2.75 14.14
CA LEU A 786 -15.64 2.56 13.45
C LEU A 786 -15.96 3.83 12.63
N PRO A 787 -16.22 3.74 11.32
CA PRO A 787 -16.56 4.92 10.53
C PRO A 787 -17.83 5.62 11.05
N PRO A 788 -17.87 6.96 11.14
CA PRO A 788 -19.09 7.70 11.52
C PRO A 788 -20.28 7.47 10.57
N SER A 789 -20.04 6.95 9.37
CA SER A 789 -21.08 6.52 8.41
C SER A 789 -21.67 5.14 8.69
N HIS A 790 -21.07 4.35 9.60
CA HIS A 790 -21.49 2.98 9.90
C HIS A 790 -22.75 2.97 10.79
N PRO A 791 -23.74 2.09 10.57
CA PRO A 791 -24.96 2.04 11.37
C PRO A 791 -24.72 1.95 12.89
N ALA A 792 -23.77 1.12 13.32
CA ALA A 792 -23.48 0.88 14.75
C ALA A 792 -22.74 2.04 15.44
N ALA A 793 -22.40 3.12 14.73
CA ALA A 793 -21.95 4.37 15.33
C ALA A 793 -23.13 5.25 15.81
N LYS A 794 -24.33 5.07 15.23
CA LYS A 794 -25.53 5.87 15.55
C LYS A 794 -26.33 5.34 16.72
N GLU A 795 -26.08 4.10 17.12
CA GLU A 795 -26.72 3.47 18.27
C GLU A 795 -26.30 4.19 19.57
N GLU A 796 -25.03 4.62 19.68
CA GLU A 796 -24.53 5.41 20.82
C GLU A 796 -25.02 6.87 20.84
N GLU A 797 -25.26 7.51 19.69
CA GLU A 797 -25.92 8.83 19.66
C GLU A 797 -27.35 8.77 20.23
N GLY A 798 -28.01 7.59 20.14
CA GLY A 798 -29.31 7.34 20.77
C GLY A 798 -29.19 7.05 22.27
N GLU A 799 -28.34 6.10 22.66
CA GLU A 799 -28.19 5.68 24.07
C GLU A 799 -27.64 6.82 24.95
N ALA A 800 -26.65 7.58 24.47
CA ALA A 800 -26.10 8.72 25.22
C ALA A 800 -27.10 9.89 25.33
N ALA A 801 -27.97 10.08 24.33
CA ALA A 801 -29.05 11.06 24.43
C ALA A 801 -30.05 10.66 25.52
N THR A 802 -30.45 9.38 25.62
CA THR A 802 -31.34 8.91 26.69
C THR A 802 -30.71 9.02 28.09
N ASP A 803 -29.44 8.64 28.25
CA ASP A 803 -28.72 8.75 29.53
C ASP A 803 -28.62 10.22 29.98
N SER A 804 -28.37 11.14 29.03
CA SER A 804 -28.37 12.59 29.33
C SER A 804 -29.74 13.15 29.71
N THR A 805 -30.85 12.65 29.15
CA THR A 805 -32.19 13.06 29.59
C THR A 805 -32.56 12.50 30.96
N GLU A 806 -32.14 11.28 31.30
CA GLU A 806 -32.33 10.74 32.66
C GLU A 806 -31.46 11.48 33.70
N GLU A 807 -30.28 11.99 33.32
CA GLU A 807 -29.46 12.84 34.19
C GLU A 807 -30.05 14.27 34.34
N GLU A 808 -30.61 14.86 33.27
CA GLU A 808 -31.32 16.16 33.36
C GLU A 808 -32.60 16.08 34.21
N GLU A 809 -33.49 15.09 34.00
CA GLU A 809 -34.70 14.92 34.83
C GLU A 809 -34.34 14.76 36.32
N ARG A 810 -33.27 14.02 36.62
CA ARG A 810 -32.78 13.79 37.99
C ARG A 810 -32.15 15.04 38.62
N LEU A 811 -31.57 15.92 37.82
CA LEU A 811 -31.09 17.23 38.26
C LEU A 811 -32.25 18.22 38.50
N GLU A 812 -33.33 18.16 37.72
CA GLU A 812 -34.55 18.93 37.99
C GLU A 812 -35.26 18.42 39.26
N GLU A 813 -35.41 17.10 39.47
CA GLU A 813 -35.99 16.54 40.70
C GLU A 813 -35.20 16.94 41.95
N THR A 814 -33.87 16.87 41.91
CA THR A 814 -33.03 17.26 43.06
C THR A 814 -32.98 18.77 43.28
N SER A 815 -33.10 19.58 42.23
CA SER A 815 -33.29 21.03 42.31
C SER A 815 -34.62 21.39 42.98
N ALA A 816 -35.72 20.75 42.55
CA ALA A 816 -37.05 20.95 43.12
C ALA A 816 -37.13 20.51 44.60
N ALA A 817 -36.50 19.39 44.95
CA ALA A 817 -36.41 18.93 46.34
C ALA A 817 -35.59 19.89 47.22
N ALA A 818 -34.50 20.48 46.70
CA ALA A 818 -33.72 21.48 47.41
C ALA A 818 -34.46 22.81 47.57
N ALA A 819 -35.24 23.23 46.57
CA ALA A 819 -36.09 24.42 46.66
C ALA A 819 -37.18 24.24 47.72
N ALA A 820 -37.91 23.11 47.70
CA ALA A 820 -38.94 22.81 48.70
C ALA A 820 -38.38 22.66 50.13
N ALA A 821 -37.14 22.18 50.29
CA ALA A 821 -36.47 22.14 51.59
C ALA A 821 -36.14 23.55 52.11
N ALA A 822 -35.65 24.45 51.24
CA ALA A 822 -35.36 25.84 51.62
C ALA A 822 -36.63 26.67 51.88
N GLU A 823 -37.73 26.37 51.17
CA GLU A 823 -39.05 26.98 51.40
C GLU A 823 -39.62 26.53 52.76
N ALA A 824 -39.43 25.26 53.14
CA ALA A 824 -39.81 24.73 54.45
C ALA A 824 -38.88 25.17 55.61
N GLU A 825 -37.58 25.43 55.36
CA GLU A 825 -36.72 26.08 56.36
C GLU A 825 -37.14 27.54 56.58
N ALA A 826 -37.56 28.25 55.53
CA ALA A 826 -38.07 29.63 55.65
C ALA A 826 -39.42 29.73 56.36
N GLU A 827 -40.38 28.83 56.08
CA GLU A 827 -41.64 28.76 56.84
C GLU A 827 -41.40 28.43 58.34
N ALA A 828 -40.37 27.64 58.66
CA ALA A 828 -39.99 27.35 60.04
C ALA A 828 -39.27 28.52 60.75
N GLU A 829 -38.45 29.30 60.05
CA GLU A 829 -37.86 30.53 60.61
C GLU A 829 -38.94 31.63 60.82
N GLU A 830 -39.98 31.71 59.98
CA GLU A 830 -41.13 32.61 60.24
C GLU A 830 -42.02 32.13 61.41
N GLU A 831 -42.21 30.81 61.63
CA GLU A 831 -42.91 30.31 62.84
C GLU A 831 -42.10 30.52 64.14
N GLU A 832 -40.76 30.43 64.13
CA GLU A 832 -39.94 30.76 65.32
C GLU A 832 -39.89 32.28 65.60
N GLU A 833 -39.92 33.17 64.59
CA GLU A 833 -40.04 34.62 64.83
C GLU A 833 -41.43 35.05 65.34
N GLU A 834 -42.53 34.36 64.99
CA GLU A 834 -43.85 34.64 65.59
C GLU A 834 -44.00 34.14 67.05
N GLU A 835 -43.32 33.05 67.47
CA GLU A 835 -43.35 32.63 68.88
C GLU A 835 -42.47 33.52 69.80
N GLU A 836 -41.37 34.13 69.33
CA GLU A 836 -40.57 35.05 70.16
C GLU A 836 -41.26 36.42 70.44
N GLU A 837 -42.23 36.89 69.63
CA GLU A 837 -42.96 38.15 69.92
C GLU A 837 -44.05 38.04 71.02
N GLU A 838 -44.50 36.84 71.44
CA GLU A 838 -45.50 36.70 72.53
C GLU A 838 -44.93 36.55 73.96
N GLU A 839 -43.61 36.32 74.17
CA GLU A 839 -43.01 36.15 75.52
C GLU A 839 -42.37 37.41 76.17
N GLU A 840 -42.55 38.63 75.65
CA GLU A 840 -42.04 39.90 76.28
C GLU A 840 -42.94 40.51 77.40
N GLU A 841 -43.92 39.79 78.00
CA GLU A 841 -44.63 40.22 79.23
C GLU A 841 -44.64 39.18 80.38
N GLU A 842 -43.50 38.89 81.04
CA GLU A 842 -43.46 38.82 82.52
C GLU A 842 -42.06 39.01 83.16
N GLY A 843 -42.03 39.38 84.45
CA GLY A 843 -40.83 39.87 85.15
C GLY A 843 -40.02 38.83 85.96
N PRO A 844 -38.72 39.05 86.22
CA PRO A 844 -37.79 38.00 86.66
C PRO A 844 -37.80 37.66 88.16
N VAL A 845 -37.85 36.36 88.49
CA VAL A 845 -37.57 35.79 89.83
C VAL A 845 -36.74 34.48 89.67
N PRO A 846 -35.74 34.16 90.53
CA PRO A 846 -34.56 33.43 90.03
C PRO A 846 -34.14 32.12 90.76
N ILE A 847 -33.33 31.31 90.04
CA ILE A 847 -32.30 30.35 90.52
C ILE A 847 -32.76 29.04 91.21
N LEU A 848 -32.30 27.88 90.70
CA LEU A 848 -31.45 26.92 91.45
C LEU A 848 -30.81 25.84 90.54
N GLN A 849 -29.70 25.23 90.99
CA GLN A 849 -28.93 24.20 90.26
C GLN A 849 -29.22 22.77 90.76
N GLY A 850 -28.91 21.75 89.94
CA GLY A 850 -28.79 20.36 90.38
C GLY A 850 -28.18 19.42 89.33
N ASP A 851 -27.04 18.78 89.66
CA ASP A 851 -26.36 17.77 88.82
C ASP A 851 -27.02 16.37 88.91
N ALA A 852 -26.76 15.48 87.93
CA ALA A 852 -25.94 14.24 88.14
C ALA A 852 -26.17 13.03 87.18
N LEU A 853 -25.04 12.48 86.67
CA LEU A 853 -24.66 11.04 86.59
C LEU A 853 -25.41 9.99 85.70
N SER A 854 -24.78 9.66 84.55
CA SER A 854 -24.26 8.32 84.10
C SER A 854 -25.11 7.00 84.09
N GLY A 855 -24.99 6.15 83.04
CA GLY A 855 -25.49 4.75 83.10
C GLY A 855 -25.29 3.76 81.90
N VAL A 856 -24.08 3.25 81.71
CA VAL A 856 -23.61 1.95 81.09
C VAL A 856 -24.60 0.91 80.48
N GLY A 857 -24.22 0.32 79.31
CA GLY A 857 -24.52 -1.09 78.89
C GLY A 857 -25.07 -1.26 77.44
N ALA A 858 -24.66 -2.13 76.49
CA ALA A 858 -23.80 -3.33 76.34
C ALA A 858 -24.53 -4.69 76.15
N SER A 859 -24.58 -5.25 74.92
CA SER A 859 -24.55 -6.70 74.58
C SER A 859 -24.58 -6.97 73.06
N GLU A 860 -24.08 -8.13 72.60
CA GLU A 860 -24.07 -8.63 71.21
C GLU A 860 -25.22 -9.64 70.92
N ARG A 861 -25.58 -9.90 69.64
CA ARG A 861 -25.62 -11.28 69.03
C ARG A 861 -26.13 -11.43 67.56
N SER A 862 -25.26 -11.99 66.71
CA SER A 862 -25.43 -13.09 65.72
C SER A 862 -26.73 -13.39 64.91
N GLY A 863 -26.56 -13.60 63.59
CA GLY A 863 -27.32 -14.53 62.72
C GLY A 863 -28.10 -13.86 61.57
N THR A 864 -27.97 -14.16 60.26
CA THR A 864 -28.13 -15.42 59.46
C THR A 864 -29.54 -16.02 59.56
N THR A 865 -30.31 -16.30 58.49
CA THR A 865 -29.97 -16.44 57.03
C THR A 865 -31.22 -16.38 56.12
N SER A 866 -31.01 -16.51 54.80
CA SER A 866 -31.90 -16.98 53.71
C SER A 866 -33.06 -16.10 53.18
N ASP A 867 -32.86 -15.66 51.93
CA ASP A 867 -33.68 -15.90 50.73
C ASP A 867 -35.12 -15.36 50.56
N LEU A 868 -35.32 -14.84 49.33
CA LEU A 868 -36.58 -14.49 48.65
C LEU A 868 -37.39 -13.34 49.29
N GLN A 869 -37.72 -12.28 48.54
CA GLN A 869 -38.19 -12.31 47.15
C GLN A 869 -37.57 -11.21 46.26
#